data_AF-A0A0B2VHT3-F1
#
_entry.id   AF-A0A0B2VHT3-F1
#
_cell.length_a   1.000
_cell.length_b   1.000
_cell.length_c   1.000
_cell.angle_alpha   90.00
_cell.angle_beta   90.00
_cell.angle_gamma   90.00
#
_symmetry.space_group_name_H-M   'P 1'
#
loop_
_entity.id
_entity.type
_entity.pdbx_description
1 polymer ?
#
loop_
_entity_poly.entity_id
_entity_poly.type
_entity_poly.pdbx_seq_one_letter_code
_entity_poly.pdbx_strand_id
1 'polypeptide(L)'
;MPMRVLLRTRRSLSFSTATFASRKTKRHPKLKAVEVQQQNALHNEELLRVPSTSSASESFTEFMLDRYGTELRRLSASLKEHVEADRAGLQKSCNRRKYILECLRKALVGSSDRLVVPVGSTGSGLAGLKSDLDVVLVSSLDDTKRAKMIESFSNEKFRIAYMRKVQGAVKKHDNRGEFDWDKSLLLWKVRVPVVRLCTKLGIDVDIQFDNLHSIRNTNFVRHCVQEDARVSLLNAWAQRWMMAMRLKNSRIGMFSSYHTTMLIIHFLQCAEYASGPVLPQMYDMHCDQLSRLLPIEKIAQMLEQPLVHAPIKNDRSPTIAEIIVRFIDFYSKIDFHESALLVESGQIIQRADDSRDLLMIHDPYSPETICNVHSGAERLMQAFAVTKEAMASGSNAAKIDENRASTSRPSFGAIKSQYPEKIIRLDELLNDAQQKYRSKSAQRQMEMRDLVSRIEKRACSGNSRLVAIGSLSNSFVFDDSSDVDVCFFPLLPPDRRSQFNADLYQNITFKEHFMRMMFKRIVEDDEIGGTYLDMDECLVLHRARVPILVIKYKNGFSVDIQFSNDSYQAIRNTNLIRHYAMADGRFGAVYMWLRTLFRSLGIMRSKEGLFSSYHILCLVAHFLQCTSGALSKPVLPVLTRSHAHLVGQELAIEKVIKMLDEPIQQCTLEDWHSENSMSAGELAIRLIDYYANIDIFRCAISLQKGTLERKKQPSSANWLQIFDPYSKANVCNRRDAGDAFQRAIDFIFHKMQKGLMLDSFPWFPEASEFKLKGEWTKWRFLKGKRTKKDESNGESGRFF
;
A
#
# COMPACT_ATOMS: atom_id res chain seq x y z
N MET A 1 70.17 19.13 39.04
CA MET A 1 70.22 17.96 39.93
C MET A 1 70.02 16.67 39.11
N PRO A 2 70.67 15.55 39.45
CA PRO A 2 71.23 14.62 38.47
C PRO A 2 70.42 13.33 38.17
N MET A 3 70.78 12.73 37.03
CA MET A 3 70.86 11.30 36.64
C MET A 3 69.73 10.29 36.96
N ARG A 4 69.20 9.66 35.89
CA ARG A 4 69.34 8.22 35.50
C ARG A 4 68.43 7.96 34.26
N VAL A 5 68.95 7.94 33.03
CA VAL A 5 69.43 6.77 32.23
C VAL A 5 68.46 5.58 32.18
N LEU A 6 67.86 5.34 31.00
CA LEU A 6 68.12 4.16 30.14
C LEU A 6 67.35 4.25 28.80
N LEU A 7 68.14 4.29 27.71
CA LEU A 7 68.00 3.60 26.41
C LEU A 7 66.75 3.87 25.53
N ARG A 8 66.82 4.01 24.20
CA ARG A 8 67.87 4.00 23.16
C ARG A 8 67.13 4.55 21.92
N THR A 9 67.51 5.73 21.39
CA THR A 9 68.28 5.93 20.14
C THR A 9 67.66 5.33 18.86
N ARG A 10 67.56 6.02 17.72
CA ARG A 10 68.13 7.32 17.30
C ARG A 10 67.65 7.69 15.88
N ARG A 11 67.50 9.01 15.71
CA ARG A 11 67.95 9.85 14.55
C ARG A 11 67.11 9.87 13.27
N SER A 12 66.95 11.01 12.59
CA SER A 12 67.51 12.38 12.69
C SER A 12 66.67 13.30 11.79
N LEU A 13 66.25 14.50 12.23
CA LEU A 13 66.83 15.83 11.90
C LEU A 13 67.02 16.06 10.37
N SER A 14 66.64 17.17 9.74
CA SER A 14 66.21 18.50 10.19
C SER A 14 65.77 19.34 8.98
N PHE A 15 64.89 20.31 9.23
CA PHE A 15 64.74 21.64 8.62
C PHE A 15 65.56 22.02 7.36
N SER A 16 64.88 22.57 6.35
CA SER A 16 64.92 24.03 6.05
C SER A 16 64.28 24.34 4.70
N THR A 17 63.46 25.37 4.69
CA THR A 17 62.77 26.01 3.55
C THR A 17 63.69 26.96 2.79
N ALA A 18 63.75 26.86 1.45
CA ALA A 18 63.95 28.00 0.53
C ALA A 18 63.78 27.62 -0.96
N THR A 19 62.65 28.06 -1.51
CA THR A 19 62.45 28.80 -2.79
C THR A 19 63.12 28.42 -4.13
N PHE A 20 62.23 28.40 -5.15
CA PHE A 20 62.39 28.72 -6.58
C PHE A 20 63.14 27.75 -7.51
N ALA A 21 62.40 27.05 -8.39
CA ALA A 21 62.31 27.43 -9.82
C ALA A 21 61.53 26.40 -10.66
N SER A 22 60.68 26.96 -11.53
CA SER A 22 60.37 26.51 -12.90
C SER A 22 59.62 25.19 -13.16
N ARG A 23 58.45 25.39 -13.79
CA ARG A 23 57.58 24.41 -14.45
C ARG A 23 58.33 23.44 -15.36
N LYS A 24 58.08 22.14 -15.20
CA LYS A 24 57.86 21.21 -16.33
C LYS A 24 56.99 20.03 -15.86
N THR A 25 55.94 19.80 -16.64
CA THR A 25 54.88 18.79 -16.60
C THR A 25 55.31 17.40 -16.11
N LYS A 26 54.58 16.84 -15.14
CA LYS A 26 54.63 15.40 -14.79
C LYS A 26 53.25 14.75 -14.90
N ARG A 27 53.24 13.69 -15.70
CA ARG A 27 52.18 12.71 -15.95
C ARG A 27 51.49 12.24 -14.67
N HIS A 28 50.17 12.11 -14.73
CA HIS A 28 49.36 11.37 -13.76
C HIS A 28 49.72 9.87 -13.78
N PRO A 29 49.82 9.24 -12.61
CA PRO A 29 49.18 7.93 -12.47
C PRO A 29 48.44 7.81 -11.12
N LYS A 30 47.19 7.32 -11.18
CA LYS A 30 46.67 6.17 -10.41
C LYS A 30 45.12 6.16 -10.48
N LEU A 31 44.62 5.74 -11.65
CA LEU A 31 43.19 5.47 -11.90
C LEU A 31 42.70 4.14 -11.29
N LYS A 32 43.60 3.24 -10.85
CA LYS A 32 43.23 1.94 -10.25
C LYS A 32 42.79 1.98 -8.77
N ALA A 33 42.96 3.10 -8.06
CA ALA A 33 42.75 3.12 -6.61
C ALA A 33 41.28 3.31 -6.18
N VAL A 34 40.44 3.87 -7.04
CA VAL A 34 39.04 4.21 -6.72
C VAL A 34 38.11 3.02 -6.98
N GLU A 35 38.38 2.18 -7.99
CA GLU A 35 37.62 0.95 -8.26
C GLU A 35 37.77 -0.09 -7.13
N VAL A 36 38.96 -0.17 -6.52
CA VAL A 36 39.27 -1.15 -5.46
C VAL A 36 38.52 -0.85 -4.15
N GLN A 37 38.22 0.41 -3.85
CA GLN A 37 37.54 0.76 -2.59
C GLN A 37 36.04 0.40 -2.56
N GLN A 38 35.38 0.30 -3.72
CA GLN A 38 33.97 -0.16 -3.79
C GLN A 38 33.84 -1.68 -3.95
N GLN A 39 34.77 -2.35 -4.64
CA GLN A 39 34.80 -3.83 -4.70
C GLN A 39 35.07 -4.47 -3.32
N ASN A 40 35.82 -3.80 -2.45
CA ASN A 40 36.19 -4.33 -1.13
C ASN A 40 35.05 -4.31 -0.10
N ALA A 41 33.93 -3.63 -0.35
CA ALA A 41 32.79 -3.59 0.59
C ALA A 41 31.89 -4.84 0.51
N LEU A 42 31.99 -5.64 -0.56
CA LEU A 42 31.20 -6.86 -0.80
C LEU A 42 32.06 -8.14 -0.85
N HIS A 43 33.39 -8.02 -0.70
CA HIS A 43 34.33 -9.14 -0.91
C HIS A 43 34.52 -10.08 0.30
N ASN A 44 33.79 -9.88 1.40
CA ASN A 44 33.87 -10.71 2.61
C ASN A 44 32.62 -11.59 2.84
N GLU A 45 31.76 -11.76 1.83
CA GLU A 45 30.53 -12.55 1.97
C GLU A 45 30.65 -13.94 1.32
N GLU A 46 30.11 -14.95 1.99
CA GLU A 46 30.17 -16.34 1.54
C GLU A 46 29.31 -16.53 0.29
N LEU A 47 29.94 -16.95 -0.82
CA LEU A 47 29.26 -17.25 -2.07
C LEU A 47 28.37 -18.48 -1.90
N LEU A 48 27.06 -18.32 -2.07
CA LEU A 48 26.15 -19.44 -2.10
C LEU A 48 26.31 -20.18 -3.44
N ARG A 49 26.34 -21.52 -3.41
CA ARG A 49 26.34 -22.31 -4.64
C ARG A 49 25.05 -22.01 -5.41
N VAL A 50 25.19 -21.55 -6.66
CA VAL A 50 24.08 -21.46 -7.61
C VAL A 50 23.46 -22.86 -7.70
N PRO A 51 22.12 -23.00 -7.50
CA PRO A 51 21.47 -24.31 -7.56
C PRO A 51 21.79 -25.01 -8.89
N SER A 52 22.48 -26.14 -8.84
CA SER A 52 22.86 -26.89 -10.04
C SER A 52 21.61 -27.29 -10.82
N THR A 53 21.58 -27.01 -12.12
CA THR A 53 20.49 -27.44 -13.01
C THR A 53 20.60 -28.91 -13.43
N SER A 54 21.61 -29.65 -12.94
CA SER A 54 22.01 -30.98 -13.45
C SER A 54 22.21 -32.05 -12.36
N SER A 55 21.26 -32.22 -11.42
CA SER A 55 21.32 -33.36 -10.48
C SER A 55 20.64 -34.60 -11.06
N ALA A 56 21.27 -35.78 -10.92
CA ALA A 56 20.94 -37.07 -11.54
C ALA A 56 19.63 -37.76 -11.11
N SER A 57 18.64 -37.03 -10.57
CA SER A 57 17.23 -37.46 -10.57
C SER A 57 16.54 -36.71 -11.69
N GLU A 58 15.62 -37.33 -12.44
CA GLU A 58 14.85 -36.68 -13.51
C GLU A 58 14.48 -35.24 -13.11
N SER A 59 15.18 -34.26 -13.69
CA SER A 59 15.08 -32.90 -13.20
C SER A 59 13.68 -32.40 -13.53
N PHE A 60 13.10 -31.52 -12.68
CA PHE A 60 11.78 -30.94 -12.98
C PHE A 60 11.70 -30.39 -14.41
N THR A 61 12.81 -29.87 -14.93
CA THR A 61 12.91 -29.40 -16.33
C THR A 61 12.80 -30.55 -17.33
N GLU A 62 13.52 -31.66 -17.13
CA GLU A 62 13.44 -32.85 -18.00
C GLU A 62 12.03 -33.43 -18.02
N PHE A 63 11.40 -33.60 -16.85
CA PHE A 63 10.01 -34.02 -16.73
C PHE A 63 9.06 -33.12 -17.54
N MET A 64 9.22 -31.79 -17.44
CA MET A 64 8.38 -30.85 -18.16
C MET A 64 8.60 -30.90 -19.67
N LEU A 65 9.86 -31.05 -20.11
CA LEU A 65 10.21 -31.13 -21.53
C LEU A 65 9.70 -32.41 -22.18
N ASP A 66 9.81 -33.55 -21.48
CA ASP A 66 9.30 -34.84 -21.95
C ASP A 66 7.77 -34.85 -22.00
N ARG A 67 7.12 -34.47 -20.90
CA ARG A 67 5.66 -34.56 -20.76
C ARG A 67 4.89 -33.53 -21.58
N TYR A 68 5.40 -32.30 -21.70
CA TYR A 68 4.68 -31.16 -22.29
C TYR A 68 5.40 -30.55 -23.49
N GLY A 69 6.29 -31.29 -24.15
CA GLY A 69 7.13 -30.77 -25.24
C GLY A 69 6.34 -30.13 -26.39
N THR A 70 5.15 -30.65 -26.72
CA THR A 70 4.30 -30.09 -27.78
C THR A 70 3.70 -28.74 -27.39
N GLU A 71 3.19 -28.63 -26.18
CA GLU A 71 2.64 -27.40 -25.59
C GLU A 71 3.72 -26.33 -25.44
N LEU A 72 4.92 -26.72 -25.01
CA LEU A 72 6.06 -25.81 -24.86
C LEU A 72 6.55 -25.27 -26.22
N ARG A 73 6.50 -26.09 -27.28
CA ARG A 73 6.76 -25.61 -28.66
C ARG A 73 5.71 -24.59 -29.11
N ARG A 74 4.42 -24.85 -28.85
CA ARG A 74 3.33 -23.90 -29.16
C ARG A 74 3.47 -22.60 -28.37
N LEU A 75 3.81 -22.68 -27.08
CA LEU A 75 4.09 -21.51 -26.23
C LEU A 75 5.25 -20.68 -26.80
N SER A 76 6.33 -21.35 -27.22
CA SER A 76 7.47 -20.68 -27.85
C SER A 76 7.08 -19.94 -29.12
N ALA A 77 6.29 -20.56 -29.99
CA ALA A 77 5.81 -19.92 -31.23
C ALA A 77 4.92 -18.71 -30.93
N SER A 78 3.94 -18.86 -30.02
CA SER A 78 3.00 -17.79 -29.67
C SER A 78 3.69 -16.58 -29.03
N LEU A 79 4.69 -16.80 -28.16
CA LEU A 79 5.46 -15.72 -27.55
C LEU A 79 6.28 -14.94 -28.59
N LYS A 80 6.86 -15.64 -29.57
CA LYS A 80 7.61 -15.00 -30.66
C LYS A 80 6.70 -14.12 -31.50
N GLU A 81 5.60 -14.67 -32.00
CA GLU A 81 4.61 -13.93 -32.79
C GLU A 81 4.11 -12.69 -32.04
N HIS A 82 3.83 -12.85 -30.74
CA HIS A 82 3.36 -11.75 -29.92
C HIS A 82 4.40 -10.62 -29.79
N VAL A 83 5.67 -10.95 -29.51
CA VAL A 83 6.74 -9.94 -29.40
C VAL A 83 7.04 -9.28 -30.74
N GLU A 84 6.97 -10.03 -31.84
CA GLU A 84 7.11 -9.48 -33.20
C GLU A 84 5.97 -8.51 -33.54
N ALA A 85 4.74 -8.86 -33.20
CA ALA A 85 3.58 -7.99 -33.38
C ALA A 85 3.69 -6.69 -32.56
N ASP A 86 4.11 -6.79 -31.29
CA ASP A 86 4.36 -5.63 -30.44
C ASP A 86 5.46 -4.73 -31.03
N ARG A 87 6.59 -5.31 -31.48
CA ARG A 87 7.68 -4.58 -32.14
C ARG A 87 7.18 -3.87 -33.41
N ALA A 88 6.39 -4.54 -34.25
CA ALA A 88 5.82 -3.94 -35.46
C ALA A 88 4.85 -2.79 -35.14
N GLY A 89 4.02 -2.94 -34.11
CA GLY A 89 3.13 -1.87 -33.63
C GLY A 89 3.90 -0.67 -33.06
N LEU A 90 4.98 -0.92 -32.33
CA LEU A 90 5.89 0.12 -31.87
C LEU A 90 6.56 0.86 -33.01
N GLN A 91 6.98 0.16 -34.06
CA GLN A 91 7.53 0.81 -35.25
C GLN A 91 6.51 1.75 -35.90
N LYS A 92 5.23 1.38 -35.95
CA LYS A 92 4.15 2.26 -36.44
C LYS A 92 3.95 3.50 -35.54
N SER A 93 4.11 3.36 -34.22
CA SER A 93 3.98 4.47 -33.26
C SER A 93 5.28 5.23 -32.97
N CYS A 94 6.43 4.79 -33.52
CA CYS A 94 7.75 5.32 -33.18
C CYS A 94 7.90 6.80 -33.57
N ASN A 95 7.29 7.20 -34.68
CA ASN A 95 7.29 8.58 -35.15
C ASN A 95 6.65 9.52 -34.12
N ARG A 96 5.62 9.07 -33.40
CA ARG A 96 4.96 9.87 -32.38
C ARG A 96 5.81 10.02 -31.13
N ARG A 97 6.43 8.94 -30.62
CA ARG A 97 7.35 9.02 -29.48
C ARG A 97 8.56 9.90 -29.81
N LYS A 98 9.11 9.80 -31.02
CA LYS A 98 10.16 10.71 -31.52
C LYS A 98 9.71 12.16 -31.54
N TYR A 99 8.51 12.44 -32.07
CA TYR A 99 7.93 13.78 -32.06
C TYR A 99 7.79 14.35 -30.63
N ILE A 100 7.29 13.56 -29.67
CA ILE A 100 7.18 13.98 -28.26
C ILE A 100 8.56 14.32 -27.69
N LEU A 101 9.57 13.48 -27.92
CA LEU A 101 10.95 13.73 -27.48
C LEU A 101 11.53 15.02 -28.11
N GLU A 102 11.25 15.28 -29.39
CA GLU A 102 11.65 16.52 -30.06
C GLU A 102 10.97 17.75 -29.45
N CYS A 103 9.67 17.67 -29.12
CA CYS A 103 8.96 18.71 -28.41
C CYS A 103 9.61 19.01 -27.05
N LEU A 104 9.93 17.97 -26.28
CA LEU A 104 10.60 18.12 -24.98
C LEU A 104 12.00 18.73 -25.14
N ARG A 105 12.78 18.30 -26.13
CA ARG A 105 14.12 18.87 -26.41
C ARG A 105 14.04 20.34 -26.78
N LYS A 106 13.14 20.72 -27.67
CA LYS A 106 12.90 22.14 -28.05
C LYS A 106 12.52 22.98 -26.83
N ALA A 107 11.68 22.45 -25.95
CA ALA A 107 11.19 23.17 -24.78
C ALA A 107 12.22 23.30 -23.64
N LEU A 108 13.05 22.27 -23.44
CA LEU A 108 13.85 22.11 -22.21
C LEU A 108 15.37 22.27 -22.41
N VAL A 109 15.87 22.01 -23.62
CA VAL A 109 17.30 22.09 -23.95
C VAL A 109 17.65 23.44 -24.57
N GLY A 110 16.98 23.85 -25.65
CA GLY A 110 17.30 25.09 -26.35
C GLY A 110 18.80 25.18 -26.72
N SER A 111 19.45 26.30 -26.39
CA SER A 111 20.89 26.52 -26.56
C SER A 111 21.73 26.22 -25.31
N SER A 112 21.18 25.49 -24.33
CA SER A 112 21.87 25.15 -23.08
C SER A 112 22.62 23.82 -23.16
N ASP A 113 23.46 23.55 -22.17
CA ASP A 113 24.17 22.28 -21.97
C ASP A 113 23.30 21.22 -21.26
N ARG A 114 21.99 21.26 -21.48
CA ARG A 114 21.05 20.27 -20.93
C ARG A 114 20.87 19.10 -21.88
N LEU A 115 20.44 17.96 -21.33
CA LEU A 115 20.02 16.81 -22.13
C LEU A 115 18.63 16.35 -21.74
N VAL A 116 17.90 15.84 -22.73
CA VAL A 116 16.62 15.14 -22.55
C VAL A 116 16.84 13.73 -23.07
N VAL A 117 17.00 12.78 -22.15
CA VAL A 117 17.43 11.41 -22.46
C VAL A 117 16.26 10.45 -22.28
N PRO A 118 15.84 9.69 -23.32
CA PRO A 118 14.81 8.68 -23.18
C PRO A 118 15.35 7.52 -22.33
N VAL A 119 14.61 7.14 -21.28
CA VAL A 119 14.99 6.07 -20.36
C VAL A 119 13.87 5.02 -20.25
N GLY A 120 14.05 4.05 -19.36
CA GLY A 120 13.06 3.02 -19.09
C GLY A 120 12.82 2.12 -20.29
N SER A 121 11.60 1.62 -20.43
CA SER A 121 11.28 0.62 -21.46
C SER A 121 11.47 1.13 -22.89
N THR A 122 11.27 2.44 -23.12
CA THR A 122 11.49 3.05 -24.43
C THR A 122 12.97 3.10 -24.79
N GLY A 123 13.83 3.56 -23.87
CA GLY A 123 15.27 3.65 -24.12
C GLY A 123 15.96 2.28 -24.18
N SER A 124 15.46 1.30 -23.42
CA SER A 124 16.06 -0.04 -23.33
C SER A 124 15.60 -1.02 -24.40
N GLY A 125 14.52 -0.71 -25.13
CA GLY A 125 13.96 -1.63 -26.14
C GLY A 125 12.96 -2.64 -25.62
N LEU A 126 12.49 -2.49 -24.38
CA LEU A 126 11.48 -3.37 -23.79
C LEU A 126 10.07 -2.76 -23.81
N ALA A 127 9.89 -1.60 -24.44
CA ALA A 127 8.59 -0.96 -24.56
C ALA A 127 7.60 -1.86 -25.28
N GLY A 128 6.35 -1.84 -24.83
CA GLY A 128 5.17 -2.32 -25.55
C GLY A 128 4.36 -1.13 -26.09
N LEU A 129 3.26 -1.41 -26.80
CA LEU A 129 2.37 -0.36 -27.33
C LEU A 129 1.85 0.59 -26.25
N LYS A 130 1.49 0.04 -25.09
CA LYS A 130 0.94 0.78 -23.93
C LYS A 130 2.00 1.29 -22.96
N SER A 131 3.29 1.20 -23.30
CA SER A 131 4.36 1.67 -22.42
C SER A 131 4.41 3.19 -22.36
N ASP A 132 4.57 3.70 -21.14
CA ASP A 132 4.91 5.08 -20.79
C ASP A 132 6.23 5.51 -21.47
N LEU A 133 6.38 6.81 -21.66
CA LEU A 133 7.61 7.45 -22.14
C LEU A 133 8.34 8.10 -20.96
N ASP A 134 9.29 7.37 -20.38
CA ASP A 134 10.16 7.88 -19.33
C ASP A 134 11.32 8.68 -19.92
N VAL A 135 11.62 9.84 -19.32
CA VAL A 135 12.66 10.75 -19.78
C VAL A 135 13.41 11.34 -18.59
N VAL A 136 14.73 11.47 -18.69
CA VAL A 136 15.54 12.21 -17.72
C VAL A 136 15.95 13.55 -18.32
N LEU A 137 15.58 14.65 -17.64
CA LEU A 137 16.15 15.97 -17.87
C LEU A 137 17.45 16.09 -17.08
N VAL A 138 18.57 16.08 -17.79
CA VAL A 138 19.89 16.40 -17.24
C VAL A 138 20.05 17.92 -17.21
N SER A 139 20.25 18.49 -16.03
CA SER A 139 20.24 19.95 -15.84
C SER A 139 21.48 20.67 -16.38
N SER A 140 22.60 19.96 -16.50
CA SER A 140 23.86 20.44 -17.06
C SER A 140 24.83 19.28 -17.32
N LEU A 141 25.64 19.38 -18.37
CA LEU A 141 26.79 18.49 -18.62
C LEU A 141 27.94 18.71 -17.62
N ASP A 142 27.97 19.86 -16.93
CA ASP A 142 28.92 20.14 -15.87
C ASP A 142 28.47 19.47 -14.55
N ASP A 143 29.32 18.58 -14.04
CA ASP A 143 29.06 17.81 -12.82
C ASP A 143 28.87 18.69 -11.59
N THR A 144 29.58 19.83 -11.51
CA THR A 144 29.50 20.75 -10.37
C THR A 144 28.17 21.52 -10.40
N LYS A 145 27.74 21.99 -11.58
CA LYS A 145 26.43 22.65 -11.73
C LYS A 145 25.30 21.69 -11.42
N ARG A 146 25.40 20.44 -11.87
CA ARG A 146 24.41 19.41 -11.61
C ARG A 146 24.32 19.04 -10.13
N ALA A 147 25.45 18.90 -9.43
CA ALA A 147 25.46 18.67 -7.99
C ALA A 147 24.76 19.80 -7.21
N LYS A 148 25.03 21.06 -7.56
CA LYS A 148 24.34 22.24 -6.98
C LYS A 148 22.84 22.25 -7.28
N MET A 149 22.44 21.81 -8.48
CA MET A 149 21.03 21.66 -8.83
C MET A 149 20.37 20.62 -7.95
N ILE A 150 20.95 19.42 -7.83
CA ILE A 150 20.44 18.32 -7.00
C ILE A 150 20.31 18.74 -5.54
N GLU A 151 21.32 19.42 -4.99
CA GLU A 151 21.29 19.97 -3.64
C GLU A 151 20.12 20.95 -3.47
N SER A 152 19.96 21.89 -4.40
CA SER A 152 18.83 22.83 -4.40
C SER A 152 17.49 22.10 -4.54
N PHE A 153 17.44 21.03 -5.33
CA PHE A 153 16.27 20.20 -5.59
C PHE A 153 15.83 19.37 -4.39
N SER A 154 16.68 19.21 -3.37
CA SER A 154 16.29 18.63 -2.08
C SER A 154 15.31 19.53 -1.31
N ASN A 155 15.37 20.85 -1.52
CA ASN A 155 14.45 21.81 -0.91
C ASN A 155 13.06 21.73 -1.55
N GLU A 156 12.03 21.48 -0.75
CA GLU A 156 10.66 21.27 -1.25
C GLU A 156 10.13 22.47 -2.05
N LYS A 157 10.37 23.70 -1.60
CA LYS A 157 9.88 24.91 -2.29
C LYS A 157 10.57 25.09 -3.64
N PHE A 158 11.90 24.95 -3.67
CA PHE A 158 12.67 25.04 -4.91
C PHE A 158 12.25 23.94 -5.90
N ARG A 159 12.15 22.69 -5.43
CA ARG A 159 11.72 21.54 -6.24
C ARG A 159 10.37 21.78 -6.91
N ILE A 160 9.36 22.21 -6.15
CA ILE A 160 8.03 22.48 -6.71
C ILE A 160 8.10 23.61 -7.75
N ALA A 161 8.83 24.69 -7.45
CA ALA A 161 9.01 25.81 -8.37
C ALA A 161 9.74 25.39 -9.67
N TYR A 162 10.80 24.59 -9.55
CA TYR A 162 11.55 24.07 -10.68
C TYR A 162 10.70 23.13 -11.55
N MET A 163 9.96 22.21 -10.93
CA MET A 163 9.04 21.31 -11.64
C MET A 163 7.93 22.08 -12.38
N ARG A 164 7.36 23.12 -11.75
CA ARG A 164 6.39 24.03 -12.41
C ARG A 164 7.02 24.78 -13.57
N LYS A 165 8.27 25.25 -13.43
CA LYS A 165 9.01 25.91 -14.50
C LYS A 165 9.21 24.99 -15.70
N VAL A 166 9.56 23.73 -15.46
CA VAL A 166 9.72 22.69 -16.49
C VAL A 166 8.39 22.41 -17.18
N GLN A 167 7.32 22.15 -16.41
CA GLN A 167 5.97 21.95 -16.95
C GLN A 167 5.50 23.15 -17.78
N GLY A 168 5.71 24.38 -17.28
CA GLY A 168 5.35 25.62 -17.98
C GLY A 168 6.16 25.84 -19.25
N ALA A 169 7.44 25.46 -19.26
CA ALA A 169 8.27 25.51 -20.45
C ALA A 169 7.76 24.55 -21.54
N VAL A 170 7.38 23.32 -21.18
CA VAL A 170 6.76 22.37 -22.11
C VAL A 170 5.42 22.91 -22.60
N LYS A 171 4.58 23.47 -21.71
CA LYS A 171 3.28 24.05 -22.06
C LYS A 171 3.38 25.20 -23.07
N LYS A 172 4.39 26.07 -22.91
CA LYS A 172 4.64 27.18 -23.83
C LYS A 172 5.04 26.72 -25.23
N HIS A 173 5.66 25.55 -25.36
CA HIS A 173 6.13 25.00 -26.63
C HIS A 173 5.19 23.95 -27.23
N ASP A 174 4.06 23.67 -26.58
CA ASP A 174 3.03 22.73 -27.06
C ASP A 174 2.13 23.36 -28.13
N ASN A 175 2.74 23.77 -29.25
CA ASN A 175 2.06 24.52 -30.31
C ASN A 175 0.98 23.71 -31.04
N ARG A 176 0.99 22.37 -30.92
CA ARG A 176 0.01 21.48 -31.56
C ARG A 176 -1.01 20.90 -30.58
N GLY A 177 -0.96 21.28 -29.30
CA GLY A 177 -1.83 20.75 -28.27
C GLY A 177 -1.72 19.23 -28.13
N GLU A 178 -0.49 18.71 -28.07
CA GLU A 178 -0.14 17.31 -27.86
C GLU A 178 -0.65 16.79 -26.51
N PHE A 179 -0.54 17.64 -25.48
CA PHE A 179 -0.76 17.25 -24.10
C PHE A 179 -2.15 17.62 -23.60
N ASP A 180 -2.69 16.75 -22.77
CA ASP A 180 -3.86 16.99 -21.92
C ASP A 180 -3.38 17.58 -20.60
N TRP A 181 -3.45 18.91 -20.48
CA TRP A 181 -2.92 19.64 -19.34
C TRP A 181 -3.74 19.42 -18.06
N ASP A 182 -5.01 19.04 -18.17
CA ASP A 182 -5.87 18.74 -17.02
C ASP A 182 -5.47 17.42 -16.34
N LYS A 183 -4.84 16.52 -17.11
CA LYS A 183 -4.25 15.26 -16.60
C LYS A 183 -2.79 15.39 -16.17
N SER A 184 -2.19 16.57 -16.27
CA SER A 184 -0.79 16.76 -15.89
C SER A 184 -0.62 16.81 -14.37
N LEU A 185 0.38 16.09 -13.85
CA LEU A 185 0.63 15.93 -12.43
C LEU A 185 2.07 16.26 -12.08
N LEU A 186 2.25 17.02 -11.00
CA LEU A 186 3.54 17.15 -10.35
C LEU A 186 3.60 16.11 -9.24
N LEU A 187 4.58 15.20 -9.27
CA LEU A 187 4.78 14.21 -8.24
C LEU A 187 6.06 14.55 -7.48
N TRP A 188 6.00 15.49 -6.53
CA TRP A 188 7.19 16.03 -5.84
C TRP A 188 7.53 15.36 -4.50
N LYS A 189 6.59 14.60 -3.90
CA LYS A 189 6.77 13.88 -2.61
C LYS A 189 6.97 12.37 -2.77
N VAL A 190 7.39 11.91 -3.94
CA VAL A 190 7.72 10.51 -4.22
C VAL A 190 9.24 10.31 -4.23
N ARG A 191 9.72 9.05 -4.13
CA ARG A 191 11.17 8.71 -4.09
C ARG A 191 11.95 9.35 -5.24
N VAL A 192 11.40 9.29 -6.45
CA VAL A 192 11.95 9.95 -7.63
C VAL A 192 10.92 10.99 -8.07
N PRO A 193 11.13 12.29 -7.81
CA PRO A 193 10.20 13.32 -8.23
C PRO A 193 10.04 13.38 -9.75
N VAL A 194 8.80 13.46 -10.24
CA VAL A 194 8.49 13.41 -11.67
C VAL A 194 7.47 14.48 -12.06
N VAL A 195 7.64 15.09 -13.23
CA VAL A 195 6.57 15.80 -13.93
C VAL A 195 5.91 14.80 -14.87
N ARG A 196 4.68 14.41 -14.57
CA ARG A 196 3.89 13.52 -15.42
C ARG A 196 2.99 14.33 -16.33
N LEU A 197 3.11 14.10 -17.62
CA LEU A 197 2.23 14.63 -18.65
C LEU A 197 1.46 13.46 -19.28
N CYS A 198 0.28 13.73 -19.80
CA CYS A 198 -0.47 12.75 -20.59
C CYS A 198 -0.73 13.36 -21.96
N THR A 199 -0.45 12.64 -23.04
CA THR A 199 -0.86 13.09 -24.38
C THR A 199 -2.36 12.88 -24.56
N LYS A 200 -3.00 13.63 -25.46
CA LYS A 200 -4.43 13.44 -25.78
C LYS A 200 -4.76 12.04 -26.33
N LEU A 201 -3.75 11.31 -26.78
CA LEU A 201 -3.86 9.94 -27.27
C LEU A 201 -3.52 8.88 -26.19
N GLY A 202 -3.30 9.31 -24.94
CA GLY A 202 -3.12 8.41 -23.80
C GLY A 202 -1.70 7.86 -23.62
N ILE A 203 -0.66 8.54 -24.12
CA ILE A 203 0.73 8.23 -23.76
C ILE A 203 1.09 9.04 -22.52
N ASP A 204 1.38 8.35 -21.41
CA ASP A 204 1.94 8.98 -20.22
C ASP A 204 3.44 9.27 -20.44
N VAL A 205 3.87 10.48 -20.08
CA VAL A 205 5.25 10.97 -20.22
C VAL A 205 5.76 11.41 -18.86
N ASP A 206 6.80 10.74 -18.38
CA ASP A 206 7.37 10.92 -17.05
C ASP A 206 8.75 11.59 -17.13
N ILE A 207 8.81 12.88 -16.78
CA ILE A 207 10.05 13.68 -16.79
C ILE A 207 10.68 13.65 -15.39
N GLN A 208 11.81 12.95 -15.28
CA GLN A 208 12.66 12.86 -14.09
C GLN A 208 13.80 13.90 -14.16
N PHE A 209 14.42 14.20 -13.02
CA PHE A 209 15.45 15.25 -12.92
C PHE A 209 16.77 14.68 -12.44
N ASP A 210 17.81 14.77 -13.27
CA ASP A 210 19.18 14.33 -12.99
C ASP A 210 19.29 12.91 -12.39
N ASN A 211 18.36 12.02 -12.73
CA ASN A 211 18.41 10.62 -12.32
C ASN A 211 19.37 9.83 -13.22
N LEU A 212 20.66 10.02 -12.98
CA LEU A 212 21.73 9.40 -13.78
C LEU A 212 21.73 7.87 -13.69
N HIS A 213 21.29 7.30 -12.56
CA HIS A 213 21.13 5.86 -12.41
C HIS A 213 20.12 5.32 -13.44
N SER A 214 19.01 6.01 -13.66
CA SER A 214 18.03 5.58 -14.68
C SER A 214 18.60 5.55 -16.09
N ILE A 215 19.47 6.51 -16.44
CA ILE A 215 20.16 6.55 -17.73
C ILE A 215 21.11 5.33 -17.87
N ARG A 216 21.94 5.08 -16.85
CA ARG A 216 22.90 3.96 -16.84
C ARG A 216 22.18 2.60 -16.88
N ASN A 217 21.15 2.42 -16.05
CA ASN A 217 20.34 1.22 -15.99
C ASN A 217 19.65 0.94 -17.32
N THR A 218 19.14 1.98 -17.99
CA THR A 218 18.54 1.86 -19.32
C THR A 218 19.57 1.37 -20.33
N ASN A 219 20.78 1.94 -20.31
CA ASN A 219 21.86 1.52 -21.21
C ASN A 219 22.29 0.07 -20.96
N PHE A 220 22.39 -0.36 -19.70
CA PHE A 220 22.67 -1.76 -19.35
C PHE A 220 21.63 -2.71 -19.92
N VAL A 221 20.34 -2.48 -19.64
CA VAL A 221 19.25 -3.32 -20.15
C VAL A 221 19.23 -3.30 -21.68
N ARG A 222 19.53 -2.16 -22.31
CA ARG A 222 19.63 -2.06 -23.76
C ARG A 222 20.67 -3.01 -24.32
N HIS A 223 21.88 -3.04 -23.76
CA HIS A 223 22.93 -3.97 -24.22
C HIS A 223 22.47 -5.43 -24.05
N CYS A 224 21.81 -5.79 -22.95
CA CYS A 224 21.23 -7.13 -22.77
C CYS A 224 20.22 -7.50 -23.89
N VAL A 225 19.36 -6.56 -24.27
CA VAL A 225 18.34 -6.74 -25.32
C VAL A 225 18.96 -6.86 -26.72
N GLN A 226 20.07 -6.18 -26.95
CA GLN A 226 20.81 -6.23 -28.21
C GLN A 226 21.63 -7.52 -28.36
N GLU A 227 22.05 -8.11 -27.24
CA GLU A 227 22.85 -9.34 -27.23
C GLU A 227 22.02 -10.58 -27.55
N ASP A 228 20.86 -10.77 -26.89
CA ASP A 228 20.01 -11.93 -27.13
C ASP A 228 18.51 -11.63 -27.09
N ALA A 229 17.80 -12.08 -28.13
CA ALA A 229 16.36 -11.85 -28.29
C ALA A 229 15.52 -12.51 -27.18
N ARG A 230 16.05 -13.56 -26.54
CA ARG A 230 15.39 -14.28 -25.44
C ARG A 230 15.22 -13.41 -24.20
N VAL A 231 15.99 -12.34 -24.04
CA VAL A 231 15.76 -11.30 -23.01
C VAL A 231 14.40 -10.63 -23.21
N SER A 232 14.09 -10.22 -24.45
CA SER A 232 12.80 -9.59 -24.78
C SER A 232 11.63 -10.57 -24.60
N LEU A 233 11.82 -11.81 -25.07
CA LEU A 233 10.79 -12.85 -24.99
C LEU A 233 10.48 -13.24 -23.54
N LEU A 234 11.51 -13.46 -22.72
CA LEU A 234 11.33 -13.80 -21.30
C LEU A 234 10.73 -12.60 -20.54
N ASN A 235 11.16 -11.37 -20.85
CA ASN A 235 10.55 -10.17 -20.28
C ASN A 235 9.07 -10.05 -20.64
N ALA A 236 8.67 -10.23 -21.89
CA ALA A 236 7.25 -10.17 -22.26
C ALA A 236 6.40 -11.18 -21.48
N TRP A 237 6.88 -12.42 -21.32
CA TRP A 237 6.20 -13.43 -20.52
C TRP A 237 6.19 -13.10 -19.02
N ALA A 238 7.35 -12.82 -18.42
CA ALA A 238 7.50 -12.62 -16.98
C ALA A 238 6.76 -11.37 -16.49
N GLN A 239 6.68 -10.31 -17.30
CA GLN A 239 5.91 -9.12 -16.97
C GLN A 239 4.41 -9.45 -16.85
N ARG A 240 3.88 -10.32 -17.73
CA ARG A 240 2.50 -10.80 -17.67
C ARG A 240 2.27 -11.75 -16.52
N TRP A 241 3.20 -12.68 -16.30
CA TRP A 241 3.18 -13.59 -15.17
C TRP A 241 3.12 -12.81 -13.84
N MET A 242 3.98 -11.80 -13.65
CA MET A 242 3.95 -10.95 -12.44
C MET A 242 2.63 -10.18 -12.28
N MET A 243 1.97 -9.78 -13.37
CA MET A 243 0.63 -9.17 -13.32
C MET A 243 -0.45 -10.19 -12.96
N ALA A 244 -0.42 -11.39 -13.57
CA ALA A 244 -1.35 -12.48 -13.29
C ALA A 244 -1.25 -12.95 -11.82
N MET A 245 -0.03 -12.98 -11.28
CA MET A 245 0.25 -13.26 -9.86
C MET A 245 -0.08 -12.09 -8.94
N ARG A 246 -0.61 -10.97 -9.46
CA ARG A 246 -0.93 -9.73 -8.72
C ARG A 246 0.27 -9.15 -7.95
N LEU A 247 1.48 -9.43 -8.41
CA LEU A 247 2.72 -8.95 -7.80
C LEU A 247 3.12 -7.56 -8.31
N LYS A 248 2.57 -7.10 -9.43
CA LYS A 248 3.01 -5.87 -10.11
C LYS A 248 2.05 -4.71 -9.90
N ASN A 249 2.46 -3.71 -9.11
CA ASN A 249 1.82 -2.38 -9.03
C ASN A 249 2.69 -1.39 -8.22
N SER A 250 3.68 -0.77 -8.87
CA SER A 250 4.61 0.15 -8.19
C SER A 250 3.92 1.36 -7.55
N ARG A 251 2.72 1.75 -8.00
CA ARG A 251 1.96 2.88 -7.45
C ARG A 251 1.51 2.65 -6.02
N ILE A 252 1.22 1.40 -5.66
CA ILE A 252 0.82 0.97 -4.30
C ILE A 252 1.96 0.28 -3.53
N GLY A 253 3.19 0.34 -4.04
CA GLY A 253 4.37 -0.22 -3.36
C GLY A 253 4.67 -1.69 -3.66
N MET A 254 4.05 -2.28 -4.69
CA MET A 254 4.32 -3.64 -5.18
C MET A 254 5.44 -3.63 -6.24
N PHE A 255 5.77 -4.77 -6.86
CA PHE A 255 6.89 -4.89 -7.79
C PHE A 255 6.74 -3.96 -9.00
N SER A 256 7.88 -3.39 -9.43
CA SER A 256 7.98 -2.57 -10.63
C SER A 256 8.37 -3.43 -11.84
N SER A 257 8.14 -2.94 -13.05
CA SER A 257 8.65 -3.61 -14.27
C SER A 257 10.16 -3.82 -14.22
N TYR A 258 10.90 -2.87 -13.62
CA TYR A 258 12.35 -2.93 -13.53
C TYR A 258 12.84 -4.05 -12.60
N HIS A 259 12.15 -4.30 -11.46
CA HIS A 259 12.49 -5.44 -10.59
C HIS A 259 12.38 -6.76 -11.36
N THR A 260 11.30 -6.94 -12.13
CA THR A 260 11.11 -8.12 -12.98
C THR A 260 12.21 -8.25 -14.03
N THR A 261 12.59 -7.16 -14.70
CA THR A 261 13.68 -7.17 -15.68
C THR A 261 15.03 -7.54 -15.05
N MET A 262 15.31 -7.11 -13.82
CA MET A 262 16.54 -7.48 -13.10
C MET A 262 16.58 -8.97 -12.73
N LEU A 263 15.47 -9.55 -12.27
CA LEU A 263 15.37 -11.00 -12.03
C LEU A 263 15.66 -11.81 -13.31
N ILE A 264 15.19 -11.31 -14.45
CA ILE A 264 15.39 -11.96 -15.74
C ILE A 264 16.85 -11.90 -16.17
N ILE A 265 17.46 -10.71 -16.13
CA ILE A 265 18.86 -10.55 -16.54
C ILE A 265 19.77 -11.34 -15.61
N HIS A 266 19.56 -11.27 -14.30
CA HIS A 266 20.29 -12.09 -13.33
C HIS A 266 20.20 -13.58 -13.68
N PHE A 267 18.99 -14.10 -13.88
CA PHE A 267 18.78 -15.52 -14.24
C PHE A 267 19.49 -15.90 -15.55
N LEU A 268 19.36 -15.09 -16.59
CA LEU A 268 19.97 -15.40 -17.88
C LEU A 268 21.50 -15.35 -17.85
N GLN A 269 22.09 -14.62 -16.91
CA GLN A 269 23.53 -14.57 -16.68
C GLN A 269 24.07 -15.71 -15.82
N CYS A 270 23.25 -16.28 -14.93
CA CYS A 270 23.69 -17.27 -13.94
C CYS A 270 23.25 -18.70 -14.25
N ALA A 271 22.16 -18.89 -15.00
CA ALA A 271 21.63 -20.22 -15.29
C ALA A 271 22.54 -20.94 -16.29
N GLU A 272 23.01 -22.13 -15.92
CA GLU A 272 23.85 -22.96 -16.77
C GLU A 272 23.03 -23.77 -17.77
N TYR A 273 23.52 -23.81 -19.00
CA TYR A 273 23.03 -24.66 -20.08
C TYR A 273 24.22 -25.40 -20.70
N ALA A 274 23.96 -26.42 -21.51
CA ALA A 274 25.03 -27.14 -22.22
C ALA A 274 25.89 -26.22 -23.10
N SER A 275 25.34 -25.09 -23.55
CA SER A 275 26.02 -24.05 -24.34
C SER A 275 26.57 -22.88 -23.51
N GLY A 276 26.52 -22.96 -22.18
CA GLY A 276 26.80 -21.84 -21.27
C GLY A 276 25.56 -20.95 -21.03
N PRO A 277 25.70 -19.89 -20.20
CA PRO A 277 24.59 -18.99 -19.88
C PRO A 277 24.05 -18.27 -21.13
N VAL A 278 22.76 -17.95 -21.12
CA VAL A 278 22.08 -17.29 -22.26
C VAL A 278 22.59 -15.88 -22.48
N LEU A 279 22.87 -15.17 -21.38
CA LEU A 279 23.57 -13.90 -21.40
C LEU A 279 24.95 -14.09 -20.75
N PRO A 280 26.01 -13.52 -21.34
CA PRO A 280 27.27 -13.39 -20.64
C PRO A 280 27.14 -12.39 -19.47
N GLN A 281 28.13 -12.33 -18.58
CA GLN A 281 28.23 -11.25 -17.59
C GLN A 281 28.39 -9.91 -18.32
N MET A 282 27.26 -9.23 -18.54
CA MET A 282 27.16 -8.13 -19.50
C MET A 282 28.05 -6.95 -19.13
N TYR A 283 28.20 -6.69 -17.83
CA TYR A 283 29.05 -5.63 -17.32
C TYR A 283 30.52 -5.83 -17.69
N ASP A 284 31.03 -7.05 -17.53
CA ASP A 284 32.42 -7.39 -17.83
C ASP A 284 32.67 -7.43 -19.34
N MET A 285 31.72 -7.97 -20.11
CA MET A 285 31.81 -8.02 -21.57
C MET A 285 31.83 -6.63 -22.22
N HIS A 286 31.04 -5.69 -21.69
CA HIS A 286 30.93 -4.33 -22.21
C HIS A 286 31.45 -3.27 -21.23
N CYS A 287 32.55 -3.57 -20.53
CA CYS A 287 33.08 -2.71 -19.47
C CYS A 287 33.35 -1.27 -19.93
N ASP A 288 33.82 -1.07 -21.16
CA ASP A 288 34.04 0.26 -21.76
C ASP A 288 32.75 1.06 -21.97
N GLN A 289 31.62 0.39 -22.17
CA GLN A 289 30.31 0.98 -22.51
C GLN A 289 29.36 1.05 -21.31
N LEU A 290 29.62 0.24 -20.27
CA LEU A 290 28.81 0.13 -19.05
C LEU A 290 29.54 0.65 -17.81
N SER A 291 30.80 1.08 -17.93
CA SER A 291 31.56 1.64 -16.82
C SER A 291 30.78 2.73 -16.08
N ARG A 292 30.83 2.67 -14.74
CA ARG A 292 30.30 3.71 -13.85
C ARG A 292 30.95 5.08 -14.09
N LEU A 293 32.16 5.09 -14.65
CA LEU A 293 32.94 6.29 -14.95
C LEU A 293 32.65 6.88 -16.34
N LEU A 294 31.90 6.17 -17.19
CA LEU A 294 31.59 6.65 -18.53
C LEU A 294 30.74 7.94 -18.44
N PRO A 295 31.13 9.05 -19.12
CA PRO A 295 30.38 10.30 -19.08
C PRO A 295 28.94 10.13 -19.57
N ILE A 296 28.00 10.81 -18.90
CA ILE A 296 26.56 10.69 -19.20
C ILE A 296 26.22 11.13 -20.62
N GLU A 297 26.94 12.10 -21.19
CA GLU A 297 26.72 12.52 -22.58
C GLU A 297 26.94 11.37 -23.57
N LYS A 298 27.94 10.51 -23.34
CA LYS A 298 28.25 9.39 -24.22
C LYS A 298 27.16 8.33 -24.14
N ILE A 299 26.67 8.07 -22.92
CA ILE A 299 25.56 7.15 -22.71
C ILE A 299 24.27 7.70 -23.35
N ALA A 300 24.02 8.99 -23.21
CA ALA A 300 22.89 9.65 -23.87
C ALA A 300 22.98 9.50 -25.40
N GLN A 301 24.15 9.75 -26.00
CA GLN A 301 24.39 9.55 -27.43
C GLN A 301 24.13 8.09 -27.86
N MET A 302 24.52 7.10 -27.06
CA MET A 302 24.23 5.68 -27.32
C MET A 302 22.73 5.38 -27.30
N LEU A 303 22.00 5.93 -26.32
CA LEU A 303 20.54 5.76 -26.20
C LEU A 303 19.75 6.48 -27.31
N GLU A 304 20.34 7.52 -27.92
CA GLU A 304 19.76 8.23 -29.06
C GLU A 304 19.88 7.47 -30.39
N GLN A 305 20.86 6.57 -30.52
CA GLN A 305 20.99 5.77 -31.72
C GLN A 305 19.77 4.86 -31.92
N PRO A 306 19.41 4.53 -33.17
CA PRO A 306 18.39 3.53 -33.45
C PRO A 306 18.70 2.21 -32.74
N LEU A 307 17.71 1.64 -32.07
CA LEU A 307 17.86 0.35 -31.42
C LEU A 307 17.90 -0.77 -32.47
N VAL A 308 18.90 -1.63 -32.36
CA VAL A 308 19.01 -2.86 -33.16
C VAL A 308 18.67 -4.04 -32.27
N HIS A 309 17.50 -4.64 -32.46
CA HIS A 309 17.13 -5.85 -31.72
C HIS A 309 17.91 -7.06 -32.22
N ALA A 310 18.33 -7.93 -31.30
CA ALA A 310 18.78 -9.27 -31.67
C ALA A 310 17.68 -10.00 -32.47
N PRO A 311 18.04 -10.71 -33.54
CA PRO A 311 17.08 -11.46 -34.35
C PRO A 311 16.50 -12.63 -33.53
N ILE A 312 15.19 -12.83 -33.64
CA ILE A 312 14.52 -14.00 -33.05
C ILE A 312 14.85 -15.20 -33.94
N LYS A 313 15.62 -16.16 -33.42
CA LYS A 313 16.00 -17.38 -34.15
C LYS A 313 15.12 -18.56 -33.73
N ASN A 314 14.79 -19.44 -34.68
CA ASN A 314 13.93 -20.59 -34.42
C ASN A 314 14.65 -21.78 -33.78
N ASP A 315 15.92 -21.97 -34.10
CA ASP A 315 16.64 -23.22 -33.81
C ASP A 315 17.66 -23.10 -32.66
N ARG A 316 17.60 -22.03 -31.86
CA ARG A 316 18.50 -21.88 -30.70
C ARG A 316 17.98 -22.67 -29.50
N SER A 317 18.83 -23.55 -28.97
CA SER A 317 18.66 -24.20 -27.66
C SER A 317 19.36 -23.40 -26.55
N PRO A 318 18.78 -23.26 -25.36
CA PRO A 318 17.41 -23.64 -24.97
C PRO A 318 16.34 -22.78 -25.66
N THR A 319 15.16 -23.35 -25.88
CA THR A 319 13.99 -22.61 -26.38
C THR A 319 13.45 -21.64 -25.33
N ILE A 320 12.66 -20.63 -25.72
CA ILE A 320 12.09 -19.70 -24.72
C ILE A 320 11.17 -20.40 -23.71
N ALA A 321 10.38 -21.40 -24.12
CA ALA A 321 9.54 -22.13 -23.18
C ALA A 321 10.37 -22.96 -22.19
N GLU A 322 11.48 -23.55 -22.64
CA GLU A 322 12.43 -24.21 -21.73
C GLU A 322 13.06 -23.22 -20.75
N ILE A 323 13.46 -22.03 -21.23
CA ILE A 323 13.98 -20.95 -20.38
C ILE A 323 12.94 -20.56 -19.31
N ILE A 324 11.65 -20.47 -19.67
CA ILE A 324 10.57 -20.17 -18.72
C ILE A 324 10.43 -21.25 -17.64
N VAL A 325 10.45 -22.53 -18.04
CA VAL A 325 10.40 -23.66 -17.09
C VAL A 325 11.59 -23.61 -16.13
N ARG A 326 12.79 -23.40 -16.67
CA ARG A 326 14.01 -23.28 -15.88
C ARG A 326 14.03 -22.03 -14.99
N PHE A 327 13.48 -20.90 -15.44
CA PHE A 327 13.35 -19.68 -14.64
C PHE A 327 12.50 -19.91 -13.39
N ILE A 328 11.37 -20.62 -13.57
CA ILE A 328 10.50 -21.00 -12.45
C ILE A 328 11.18 -22.01 -11.53
N ASP A 329 11.81 -23.04 -12.08
CA ASP A 329 12.54 -24.05 -11.30
C ASP A 329 13.68 -23.44 -10.49
N PHE A 330 14.48 -22.58 -11.12
CA PHE A 330 15.64 -21.93 -10.53
C PHE A 330 15.27 -21.10 -9.31
N TYR A 331 14.37 -20.14 -9.47
CA TYR A 331 13.99 -19.27 -8.35
C TYR A 331 13.12 -19.95 -7.30
N SER A 332 12.46 -21.07 -7.62
CA SER A 332 11.75 -21.88 -6.60
C SER A 332 12.69 -22.52 -5.56
N LYS A 333 13.98 -22.63 -5.88
CA LYS A 333 15.01 -23.25 -5.03
C LYS A 333 15.76 -22.22 -4.18
N ILE A 334 15.51 -20.93 -4.37
CA ILE A 334 16.24 -19.84 -3.71
C ILE A 334 15.42 -19.33 -2.52
N ASP A 335 16.04 -19.31 -1.35
CA ASP A 335 15.48 -18.62 -0.19
C ASP A 335 15.85 -17.14 -0.24
N PHE A 336 14.90 -16.32 -0.70
CA PHE A 336 15.07 -14.87 -0.77
C PHE A 336 15.11 -14.18 0.60
N HIS A 337 14.77 -14.87 1.70
CA HIS A 337 14.95 -14.32 3.04
C HIS A 337 16.41 -14.26 3.43
N GLU A 338 17.24 -15.18 2.93
CA GLU A 338 18.66 -15.32 3.30
C GLU A 338 19.62 -14.93 2.16
N SER A 339 19.09 -14.67 0.95
CA SER A 339 19.90 -14.44 -0.25
C SER A 339 19.78 -13.03 -0.82
N ALA A 340 20.88 -12.53 -1.37
CA ALA A 340 20.93 -11.32 -2.20
C ALA A 340 21.37 -11.64 -3.63
N LEU A 341 20.72 -10.99 -4.61
CA LEU A 341 20.96 -11.21 -6.04
C LEU A 341 21.84 -10.08 -6.59
N LEU A 342 23.03 -10.41 -7.06
CA LEU A 342 23.96 -9.48 -7.69
C LEU A 342 23.82 -9.56 -9.22
N VAL A 343 23.11 -8.60 -9.81
CA VAL A 343 22.85 -8.60 -11.26
C VAL A 343 24.12 -8.35 -12.07
N GLU A 344 25.08 -7.61 -11.55
CA GLU A 344 26.35 -7.31 -12.25
C GLU A 344 27.17 -8.57 -12.51
N SER A 345 27.40 -9.38 -11.47
CA SER A 345 28.19 -10.62 -11.55
C SER A 345 27.36 -11.87 -11.86
N GLY A 346 26.02 -11.78 -11.80
CA GLY A 346 25.14 -12.94 -11.88
C GLY A 346 25.27 -13.89 -10.69
N GLN A 347 25.72 -13.39 -9.54
CA GLN A 347 25.95 -14.21 -8.34
C GLN A 347 24.81 -14.07 -7.33
N ILE A 348 24.68 -15.12 -6.51
CA ILE A 348 23.84 -15.13 -5.32
C ILE A 348 24.75 -15.20 -4.11
N ILE A 349 24.57 -14.27 -3.17
CA ILE A 349 25.34 -14.21 -1.94
C ILE A 349 24.40 -14.33 -0.74
N GLN A 350 24.93 -14.77 0.39
CA GLN A 350 24.19 -14.69 1.64
C GLN A 350 24.09 -13.22 2.07
N ARG A 351 22.88 -12.76 2.42
CA ARG A 351 22.69 -11.38 2.85
C ARG A 351 23.36 -11.10 4.19
N ALA A 352 23.89 -9.90 4.38
CA ALA A 352 24.46 -9.46 5.66
C ALA A 352 23.46 -8.75 6.60
N ASP A 353 22.29 -8.33 6.12
CA ASP A 353 21.33 -7.55 6.91
C ASP A 353 20.18 -8.37 7.51
N ASP A 354 19.63 -7.90 8.63
CA ASP A 354 18.51 -8.52 9.35
C ASP A 354 17.12 -8.22 8.72
N SER A 355 17.05 -7.52 7.59
CA SER A 355 15.78 -7.05 7.00
C SER A 355 15.07 -8.13 6.18
N ARG A 356 14.72 -9.24 6.83
CA ARG A 356 14.20 -10.46 6.18
C ARG A 356 12.92 -10.23 5.35
N ASP A 357 12.18 -9.15 5.57
CA ASP A 357 10.98 -8.81 4.81
C ASP A 357 11.26 -8.23 3.41
N LEU A 358 12.47 -7.72 3.15
CA LEU A 358 12.84 -7.12 1.87
C LEU A 358 13.55 -8.13 0.95
N LEU A 359 13.27 -8.00 -0.34
CA LEU A 359 13.97 -8.72 -1.40
C LEU A 359 15.26 -7.96 -1.77
N MET A 360 16.40 -8.64 -1.74
CA MET A 360 17.70 -8.03 -2.07
C MET A 360 18.06 -8.24 -3.53
N ILE A 361 17.85 -7.21 -4.36
CA ILE A 361 18.28 -7.17 -5.77
C ILE A 361 19.23 -5.98 -5.92
N HIS A 362 20.49 -6.25 -6.24
CA HIS A 362 21.49 -5.24 -6.51
C HIS A 362 21.70 -5.13 -8.02
N ASP A 363 21.31 -3.99 -8.59
CA ASP A 363 21.66 -3.66 -9.97
C ASP A 363 23.13 -3.18 -10.05
N PRO A 364 23.72 -3.05 -11.25
CA PRO A 364 25.13 -2.67 -11.37
C PRO A 364 25.49 -1.25 -10.90
N TYR A 365 24.53 -0.38 -10.59
CA TYR A 365 24.78 1.04 -10.37
C TYR A 365 24.28 1.56 -9.02
N SER A 366 23.49 0.77 -8.30
CA SER A 366 22.95 1.09 -6.97
C SER A 366 23.75 0.36 -5.87
N PRO A 367 24.21 1.08 -4.83
CA PRO A 367 24.89 0.45 -3.69
C PRO A 367 23.92 -0.30 -2.76
N GLU A 368 22.63 0.02 -2.80
CA GLU A 368 21.57 -0.61 -2.00
C GLU A 368 20.65 -1.45 -2.89
N THR A 369 19.85 -2.33 -2.28
CA THR A 369 18.78 -3.02 -3.01
C THR A 369 17.86 -2.02 -3.71
N ILE A 370 17.52 -2.33 -4.96
CA ILE A 370 16.55 -1.53 -5.71
C ILE A 370 15.10 -1.82 -5.28
N CYS A 371 14.87 -2.92 -4.56
CA CYS A 371 13.53 -3.43 -4.25
C CYS A 371 13.07 -3.10 -2.82
N ASN A 372 12.13 -2.16 -2.72
CA ASN A 372 11.51 -1.76 -1.43
C ASN A 372 10.09 -2.35 -1.27
N VAL A 373 9.82 -3.53 -1.84
CA VAL A 373 8.51 -4.18 -1.72
C VAL A 373 8.40 -4.87 -0.37
N HIS A 374 7.33 -4.56 0.38
CA HIS A 374 7.07 -5.19 1.67
C HIS A 374 6.75 -6.67 1.51
N SER A 375 7.39 -7.52 2.32
CA SER A 375 7.35 -8.99 2.18
C SER A 375 7.70 -9.44 0.76
N GLY A 376 8.62 -8.72 0.10
CA GLY A 376 8.98 -8.97 -1.29
C GLY A 376 9.55 -10.37 -1.49
N ALA A 377 10.41 -10.81 -0.57
CA ALA A 377 11.00 -12.15 -0.56
C ALA A 377 9.91 -13.24 -0.54
N GLU A 378 9.10 -13.26 0.52
CA GLU A 378 7.98 -14.20 0.70
C GLU A 378 7.03 -14.24 -0.52
N ARG A 379 6.65 -13.06 -1.04
CA ARG A 379 5.74 -12.96 -2.20
C ARG A 379 6.29 -13.63 -3.45
N LEU A 380 7.60 -13.51 -3.72
CA LEU A 380 8.22 -14.16 -4.86
C LEU A 380 8.46 -15.65 -4.61
N MET A 381 9.00 -16.02 -3.44
CA MET A 381 9.22 -17.43 -3.08
C MET A 381 7.95 -18.24 -3.25
N GLN A 382 6.84 -17.69 -2.72
CA GLN A 382 5.52 -18.22 -2.96
C GLN A 382 5.26 -18.27 -4.47
N ALA A 383 5.19 -17.15 -5.19
CA ALA A 383 4.82 -17.17 -6.61
C ALA A 383 5.63 -18.15 -7.50
N PHE A 384 6.91 -18.40 -7.20
CA PHE A 384 7.72 -19.40 -7.90
C PHE A 384 7.33 -20.84 -7.55
N ALA A 385 7.25 -21.19 -6.26
CA ALA A 385 6.84 -22.53 -5.81
C ALA A 385 5.51 -22.96 -6.44
N VAL A 386 4.64 -21.98 -6.59
CA VAL A 386 3.28 -22.10 -7.08
C VAL A 386 3.21 -22.41 -8.54
N THR A 387 3.95 -21.60 -9.28
CA THR A 387 3.98 -21.71 -10.73
C THR A 387 4.62 -23.05 -11.10
N LYS A 388 5.60 -23.50 -10.31
CA LYS A 388 6.22 -24.82 -10.44
C LYS A 388 5.24 -25.96 -10.22
N GLU A 389 4.42 -25.92 -9.16
CA GLU A 389 3.39 -26.92 -8.90
C GLU A 389 2.30 -26.94 -9.99
N ALA A 390 1.84 -25.76 -10.42
CA ALA A 390 0.86 -25.62 -11.51
C ALA A 390 1.41 -26.18 -12.84
N MET A 391 2.68 -25.90 -13.15
CA MET A 391 3.37 -26.48 -14.30
C MET A 391 3.45 -28.01 -14.21
N ALA A 392 3.83 -28.56 -13.04
CA ALA A 392 3.96 -30.00 -12.83
C ALA A 392 2.65 -30.78 -13.05
N SER A 393 1.53 -30.18 -12.65
CA SER A 393 0.20 -30.80 -12.76
C SER A 393 -0.42 -30.71 -14.16
N GLY A 394 0.20 -30.01 -15.11
CA GLY A 394 -0.38 -29.75 -16.44
C GLY A 394 -1.64 -28.90 -16.39
N SER A 395 -1.88 -28.23 -15.27
CA SER A 395 -2.95 -27.26 -15.14
C SER A 395 -2.64 -26.11 -16.08
N ASN A 396 -3.50 -25.93 -17.08
CA ASN A 396 -3.29 -24.95 -18.13
C ASN A 396 -3.16 -23.57 -17.48
N ALA A 397 -1.97 -22.96 -17.48
CA ALA A 397 -1.78 -21.63 -16.92
C ALA A 397 -2.61 -20.55 -17.64
N ALA A 398 -3.23 -20.91 -18.78
CA ALA A 398 -4.20 -20.13 -19.55
C ALA A 398 -5.67 -20.60 -19.42
N LYS A 399 -5.96 -21.79 -18.83
CA LYS A 399 -7.28 -22.11 -18.20
C LYS A 399 -7.25 -21.90 -16.68
N ILE A 400 -6.21 -21.26 -16.20
CA ILE A 400 -6.40 -20.15 -15.29
C ILE A 400 -7.25 -19.13 -16.06
N ASP A 401 -8.55 -19.44 -16.13
CA ASP A 401 -9.58 -18.46 -15.88
C ASP A 401 -9.12 -17.59 -14.70
N GLU A 402 -9.66 -16.39 -14.52
CA GLU A 402 -9.36 -15.53 -13.36
C GLU A 402 -9.52 -16.25 -11.98
N ASN A 403 -9.94 -17.52 -11.99
CA ASN A 403 -10.17 -18.48 -10.93
C ASN A 403 -9.12 -19.58 -10.64
N ARG A 404 -7.93 -19.72 -11.29
CA ARG A 404 -6.98 -20.80 -10.86
C ARG A 404 -5.44 -20.53 -10.89
N ALA A 405 -4.98 -19.27 -10.91
CA ALA A 405 -3.59 -18.89 -10.57
C ALA A 405 -3.44 -18.82 -9.05
N SER A 406 -3.49 -19.96 -8.38
CA SER A 406 -3.39 -20.02 -6.93
C SER A 406 -2.51 -21.16 -6.51
N THR A 407 -1.23 -20.86 -6.36
CA THR A 407 -0.69 -20.85 -5.02
C THR A 407 0.00 -19.49 -4.73
N SER A 408 -0.30 -18.43 -5.52
CA SER A 408 -0.47 -17.11 -4.93
C SER A 408 -1.40 -17.36 -3.74
N ARG A 409 -1.00 -16.93 -2.54
CA ARG A 409 -1.81 -16.90 -1.32
C ARG A 409 -3.30 -17.10 -1.69
N PRO A 410 -3.86 -18.33 -1.60
CA PRO A 410 -5.03 -18.72 -2.38
C PRO A 410 -6.09 -17.62 -2.41
N SER A 411 -6.29 -17.06 -3.61
CA SER A 411 -7.24 -15.96 -3.79
C SER A 411 -8.65 -16.44 -3.41
N PHE A 412 -9.57 -15.50 -3.22
CA PHE A 412 -10.98 -15.84 -3.01
C PHE A 412 -11.51 -16.92 -3.99
N GLY A 413 -11.08 -16.90 -5.26
CA GLY A 413 -11.48 -17.89 -6.26
C GLY A 413 -11.05 -19.33 -5.92
N ALA A 414 -9.86 -19.50 -5.35
CA ALA A 414 -9.37 -20.80 -4.91
C ALA A 414 -10.14 -21.32 -3.69
N ILE A 415 -10.34 -20.46 -2.68
CA ILE A 415 -11.13 -20.79 -1.48
C ILE A 415 -12.56 -21.15 -1.88
N LYS A 416 -13.18 -20.38 -2.78
CA LYS A 416 -14.52 -20.63 -3.29
C LYS A 416 -14.61 -21.94 -4.07
N SER A 417 -13.63 -22.24 -4.93
CA SER A 417 -13.61 -23.50 -5.67
C SER A 417 -13.40 -24.71 -4.77
N GLN A 418 -12.65 -24.56 -3.67
CA GLN A 418 -12.29 -25.66 -2.79
C GLN A 418 -13.33 -25.93 -1.70
N TYR A 419 -13.99 -24.87 -1.21
CA TYR A 419 -14.93 -24.94 -0.09
C TYR A 419 -16.28 -24.24 -0.39
N PRO A 420 -16.96 -24.53 -1.52
CA PRO A 420 -18.19 -23.84 -1.89
C PRO A 420 -19.30 -24.02 -0.84
N GLU A 421 -19.48 -25.25 -0.33
CA GLU A 421 -20.51 -25.58 0.68
C GLU A 421 -20.33 -24.79 1.98
N LYS A 422 -19.09 -24.53 2.40
CA LYS A 422 -18.82 -23.75 3.61
C LYS A 422 -19.20 -22.28 3.45
N ILE A 423 -19.04 -21.73 2.24
CA ILE A 423 -19.43 -20.35 1.92
C ILE A 423 -20.95 -20.22 1.83
N ILE A 424 -21.63 -21.21 1.23
CA ILE A 424 -23.09 -21.28 1.23
C ILE A 424 -23.60 -21.34 2.67
N ARG A 425 -23.02 -22.22 3.49
CA ARG A 425 -23.37 -22.34 4.90
C ARG A 425 -23.13 -21.06 5.68
N LEU A 426 -22.05 -20.33 5.39
CA LEU A 426 -21.82 -19.01 5.99
C LEU A 426 -22.95 -18.04 5.66
N ASP A 427 -23.38 -18.00 4.41
CA ASP A 427 -24.45 -17.11 3.97
C ASP A 427 -25.77 -17.43 4.70
N GLU A 428 -26.13 -18.71 4.82
CA GLU A 428 -27.28 -19.16 5.62
C GLU A 428 -27.16 -18.68 7.08
N LEU A 429 -26.00 -18.90 7.72
CA LEU A 429 -25.77 -18.50 9.10
C LEU A 429 -25.86 -16.98 9.30
N LEU A 430 -25.43 -16.19 8.32
CA LEU A 430 -25.55 -14.73 8.35
C LEU A 430 -27.00 -14.28 8.18
N ASN A 431 -27.75 -14.90 7.26
CA ASN A 431 -29.17 -14.61 7.05
C ASN A 431 -30.00 -14.96 8.30
N ASP A 432 -29.78 -16.14 8.88
CA ASP A 432 -30.43 -16.60 10.12
C ASP A 432 -30.13 -15.64 11.28
N ALA A 433 -28.85 -15.25 11.42
CA ALA A 433 -28.45 -14.31 12.46
C ALA A 433 -29.13 -12.94 12.28
N GLN A 434 -29.16 -12.39 11.06
CA GLN A 434 -29.85 -11.13 10.78
C GLN A 434 -31.33 -11.19 11.14
N GLN A 435 -32.03 -12.28 10.81
CA GLN A 435 -33.44 -12.46 11.15
C GLN A 435 -33.64 -12.56 12.66
N LYS A 436 -32.81 -13.34 13.35
CA LYS A 436 -32.88 -13.54 14.81
C LYS A 436 -32.58 -12.25 15.59
N TYR A 437 -31.64 -11.44 15.14
CA TYR A 437 -31.33 -10.16 15.80
C TYR A 437 -32.45 -9.13 15.63
N ARG A 438 -33.13 -9.11 14.46
CA ARG A 438 -34.29 -8.25 14.24
C ARG A 438 -35.44 -8.56 15.21
N SER A 439 -35.67 -9.84 15.55
CA SER A 439 -36.75 -10.22 16.47
C SER A 439 -36.37 -10.11 17.95
N LYS A 440 -35.16 -10.51 18.36
CA LYS A 440 -34.74 -10.45 19.78
C LYS A 440 -34.45 -9.05 20.32
N SER A 441 -33.92 -8.15 19.50
CA SER A 441 -33.47 -6.83 19.97
C SER A 441 -34.57 -5.77 20.03
N ALA A 442 -35.74 -6.01 19.41
CA ALA A 442 -36.80 -5.01 19.28
C ALA A 442 -37.31 -4.49 20.63
N GLN A 443 -37.59 -5.41 21.57
CA GLN A 443 -38.08 -5.07 22.91
C GLN A 443 -37.06 -4.25 23.71
N ARG A 444 -35.79 -4.71 23.77
CA ARG A 444 -34.72 -4.01 24.48
C ARG A 444 -34.40 -2.64 23.86
N GLN A 445 -34.45 -2.52 22.54
CA GLN A 445 -34.32 -1.22 21.87
C GLN A 445 -35.46 -0.26 22.21
N MET A 446 -36.68 -0.76 22.36
CA MET A 446 -37.83 0.04 22.79
C MET A 446 -37.61 0.57 24.23
N GLU A 447 -37.15 -0.29 25.14
CA GLU A 447 -36.79 0.10 26.52
C GLU A 447 -35.65 1.13 26.56
N MET A 448 -34.62 0.98 25.71
CA MET A 448 -33.52 1.94 25.58
C MET A 448 -34.01 3.29 25.04
N ARG A 449 -34.90 3.30 24.02
CA ARG A 449 -35.51 4.53 23.49
C ARG A 449 -36.37 5.24 24.55
N ASP A 450 -37.14 4.49 25.31
CA ASP A 450 -37.94 5.02 26.42
C ASP A 450 -37.05 5.63 27.51
N LEU A 451 -35.95 4.95 27.89
CA LEU A 451 -34.99 5.48 28.84
C LEU A 451 -34.35 6.80 28.36
N VAL A 452 -33.90 6.88 27.10
CA VAL A 452 -33.35 8.12 26.54
C VAL A 452 -34.38 9.24 26.54
N SER A 453 -35.63 8.92 26.17
CA SER A 453 -36.75 9.89 26.19
C SER A 453 -37.01 10.44 27.60
N ARG A 454 -36.98 9.57 28.62
CA ARG A 454 -37.10 10.01 30.03
C ARG A 454 -35.93 10.91 30.44
N ILE A 455 -34.69 10.53 30.11
CA ILE A 455 -33.51 11.34 30.42
C ILE A 455 -33.60 12.71 29.74
N GLU A 456 -33.98 12.75 28.46
CA GLU A 456 -34.18 14.01 27.75
C GLU A 456 -35.22 14.89 28.46
N LYS A 457 -36.41 14.34 28.75
CA LYS A 457 -37.51 15.09 29.36
C LYS A 457 -37.18 15.65 30.76
N ARG A 458 -36.39 14.91 31.54
CA ARG A 458 -36.10 15.25 32.95
C ARG A 458 -34.80 16.05 33.12
N ALA A 459 -33.75 15.74 32.37
CA ALA A 459 -32.43 16.37 32.52
C ALA A 459 -32.19 17.54 31.57
N CYS A 460 -32.82 17.57 30.39
CA CYS A 460 -32.65 18.65 29.41
C CYS A 460 -33.67 19.78 29.65
N SER A 461 -33.30 21.00 29.25
CA SER A 461 -34.23 22.14 29.17
C SER A 461 -34.99 22.14 27.85
N GLY A 462 -36.04 22.95 27.71
CA GLY A 462 -36.72 23.17 26.42
C GLY A 462 -35.83 23.73 25.30
N ASN A 463 -34.60 24.16 25.62
CA ASN A 463 -33.60 24.65 24.67
C ASN A 463 -32.54 23.59 24.32
N SER A 464 -32.78 22.31 24.60
CA SER A 464 -31.81 21.23 24.41
C SER A 464 -32.49 19.88 24.26
N ARG A 465 -31.87 18.94 23.52
CA ARG A 465 -32.35 17.56 23.38
C ARG A 465 -31.22 16.54 23.30
N LEU A 466 -31.56 15.25 23.34
CA LEU A 466 -30.65 14.13 23.13
C LEU A 466 -30.94 13.49 21.77
N VAL A 467 -29.92 13.38 20.93
CA VAL A 467 -30.00 12.74 19.62
C VAL A 467 -29.38 11.36 19.70
N ALA A 468 -30.17 10.31 19.48
CA ALA A 468 -29.66 8.94 19.43
C ALA A 468 -28.64 8.78 18.28
N ILE A 469 -27.48 8.20 18.58
CA ILE A 469 -26.41 7.94 17.61
C ILE A 469 -25.96 6.47 17.69
N GLY A 470 -25.22 6.02 16.68
CA GLY A 470 -24.66 4.67 16.68
C GLY A 470 -25.68 3.55 16.46
N SER A 471 -25.60 2.49 17.26
CA SER A 471 -26.35 1.23 17.05
C SER A 471 -27.87 1.42 17.13
N LEU A 472 -28.35 2.31 18.02
CA LEU A 472 -29.77 2.59 18.22
C LEU A 472 -30.46 3.21 16.99
N SER A 473 -29.70 3.96 16.18
CA SER A 473 -30.21 4.73 15.03
C SER A 473 -29.90 4.10 13.66
N ASN A 474 -29.00 3.09 13.62
CA ASN A 474 -28.53 2.47 12.37
C ASN A 474 -29.10 1.06 12.12
N SER A 475 -30.02 0.57 12.95
CA SER A 475 -30.54 -0.83 12.92
C SER A 475 -29.46 -1.92 13.04
N PHE A 476 -28.30 -1.57 13.59
CA PHE A 476 -27.13 -2.44 13.74
C PHE A 476 -26.89 -2.89 15.18
N VAL A 477 -27.98 -3.25 15.88
CA VAL A 477 -27.93 -3.87 17.21
C VAL A 477 -27.79 -5.38 17.03
N PHE A 478 -26.57 -5.88 17.17
CA PHE A 478 -26.19 -7.28 16.88
C PHE A 478 -25.77 -8.07 18.12
N ASP A 479 -26.02 -7.52 19.30
CA ASP A 479 -25.86 -8.14 20.60
C ASP A 479 -26.87 -7.55 21.57
N ASP A 480 -27.03 -8.18 22.73
CA ASP A 480 -27.81 -7.64 23.84
C ASP A 480 -27.14 -6.41 24.49
N SER A 481 -26.30 -5.67 23.74
CA SER A 481 -25.53 -4.53 24.24
C SER A 481 -26.47 -3.54 24.89
N SER A 482 -26.18 -3.26 26.14
CA SER A 482 -26.96 -2.37 26.97
C SER A 482 -26.49 -0.92 26.86
N ASP A 483 -25.49 -0.65 26.03
CA ASP A 483 -24.92 0.67 25.79
C ASP A 483 -25.72 1.44 24.73
N VAL A 484 -26.15 2.65 25.09
CA VAL A 484 -26.80 3.64 24.21
C VAL A 484 -25.89 4.84 24.05
N ASP A 485 -25.47 5.14 22.82
CA ASP A 485 -24.79 6.39 22.52
C ASP A 485 -25.82 7.48 22.17
N VAL A 486 -25.75 8.62 22.84
CA VAL A 486 -26.55 9.82 22.51
C VAL A 486 -25.66 11.05 22.40
N CYS A 487 -26.07 12.03 21.59
CA CYS A 487 -25.39 13.31 21.47
C CYS A 487 -26.26 14.42 22.06
N PHE A 488 -25.71 15.23 22.96
CA PHE A 488 -26.36 16.46 23.42
C PHE A 488 -26.45 17.47 22.27
N PHE A 489 -27.63 18.07 22.08
CA PHE A 489 -27.90 19.02 21.02
C PHE A 489 -28.66 20.26 21.53
N PRO A 490 -28.06 21.46 21.51
CA PRO A 490 -28.75 22.70 21.84
C PRO A 490 -29.76 23.09 20.74
N LEU A 491 -31.01 23.35 21.13
CA LEU A 491 -32.08 23.88 20.29
C LEU A 491 -31.99 25.42 20.23
N LEU A 492 -30.83 25.93 19.86
CA LEU A 492 -30.55 27.36 19.73
C LEU A 492 -30.43 27.74 18.24
N PRO A 493 -30.67 29.02 17.87
CA PRO A 493 -30.36 29.51 16.53
C PRO A 493 -28.89 29.25 16.15
N PRO A 494 -28.56 29.02 14.86
CA PRO A 494 -27.24 28.56 14.43
C PRO A 494 -26.06 29.33 15.05
N ASP A 495 -26.08 30.66 15.01
CA ASP A 495 -24.98 31.49 15.55
C ASP A 495 -24.78 31.29 17.05
N ARG A 496 -25.87 31.23 17.82
CA ARG A 496 -25.80 31.02 19.27
C ARG A 496 -25.41 29.59 19.62
N ARG A 497 -25.82 28.62 18.81
CA ARG A 497 -25.41 27.22 18.98
C ARG A 497 -23.93 27.04 18.70
N SER A 498 -23.41 27.61 17.61
CA SER A 498 -21.98 27.57 17.29
C SER A 498 -21.14 28.22 18.38
N GLN A 499 -21.59 29.35 18.93
CA GLN A 499 -20.95 30.00 20.08
C GLN A 499 -20.99 29.09 21.33
N PHE A 500 -22.15 28.53 21.68
CA PHE A 500 -22.28 27.59 22.79
C PHE A 500 -21.36 26.37 22.65
N ASN A 501 -21.31 25.77 21.46
CA ASN A 501 -20.44 24.62 21.18
C ASN A 501 -18.96 24.99 21.26
N ALA A 502 -18.59 26.17 20.76
CA ALA A 502 -17.22 26.68 20.87
C ALA A 502 -16.81 26.87 22.32
N ASP A 503 -17.66 27.51 23.13
CA ASP A 503 -17.42 27.71 24.57
C ASP A 503 -17.34 26.36 25.29
N LEU A 504 -18.31 25.46 25.06
CA LEU A 504 -18.32 24.14 25.67
C LEU A 504 -17.08 23.34 25.29
N TYR A 505 -16.56 23.46 24.07
CA TYR A 505 -15.42 22.66 23.62
C TYR A 505 -14.07 23.25 24.02
N GLN A 506 -13.93 24.59 24.01
CA GLN A 506 -12.66 25.30 24.24
C GLN A 506 -12.45 25.73 25.69
N ASN A 507 -13.52 26.04 26.45
CA ASN A 507 -13.42 26.46 27.85
C ASN A 507 -13.58 25.25 28.78
N ILE A 508 -12.46 24.76 29.33
CA ILE A 508 -12.45 23.55 30.16
C ILE A 508 -13.26 23.70 31.46
N THR A 509 -13.29 24.89 32.05
CA THR A 509 -14.03 25.16 33.29
C THR A 509 -15.52 25.16 33.02
N PHE A 510 -15.96 25.85 31.95
CA PHE A 510 -17.37 25.82 31.54
C PHE A 510 -17.81 24.41 31.17
N LYS A 511 -17.00 23.68 30.40
CA LYS A 511 -17.24 22.27 30.05
C LYS A 511 -17.43 21.38 31.28
N GLU A 512 -16.50 21.43 32.22
CA GLU A 512 -16.58 20.64 33.44
C GLU A 512 -17.82 20.99 34.25
N HIS A 513 -18.07 22.28 34.46
CA HIS A 513 -19.22 22.75 35.22
C HIS A 513 -20.54 22.32 34.55
N PHE A 514 -20.67 22.50 33.24
CA PHE A 514 -21.86 22.13 32.48
C PHE A 514 -22.13 20.62 32.53
N MET A 515 -21.10 19.81 32.28
CA MET A 515 -21.23 18.35 32.33
C MET A 515 -21.55 17.84 33.74
N ARG A 516 -20.93 18.40 34.78
CA ARG A 516 -21.23 18.06 36.18
C ARG A 516 -22.63 18.49 36.59
N MET A 517 -23.11 19.64 36.11
CA MET A 517 -24.47 20.09 36.34
C MET A 517 -25.48 19.11 35.73
N MET A 518 -25.26 18.69 34.48
CA MET A 518 -26.12 17.70 33.83
C MET A 518 -26.07 16.34 34.54
N PHE A 519 -24.87 15.87 34.93
CA PHE A 519 -24.73 14.64 35.71
C PHE A 519 -25.48 14.71 37.04
N LYS A 520 -25.32 15.82 37.79
CA LYS A 520 -26.01 16.07 39.05
C LYS A 520 -27.54 16.01 38.86
N ARG A 521 -28.08 16.65 37.82
CA ARG A 521 -29.52 16.58 37.49
C ARG A 521 -30.01 15.17 37.21
N ILE A 522 -29.21 14.35 36.51
CA ILE A 522 -29.58 12.95 36.26
C ILE A 522 -29.55 12.16 37.57
N VAL A 523 -28.50 12.31 38.38
CA VAL A 523 -28.32 11.56 39.62
C VAL A 523 -29.36 11.89 40.68
N GLU A 524 -29.74 13.16 40.82
CA GLU A 524 -30.70 13.65 41.82
C GLU A 524 -32.17 13.45 41.44
N ASP A 525 -32.46 12.99 40.21
CA ASP A 525 -33.84 12.74 39.77
C ASP A 525 -34.31 11.33 40.17
N ASP A 526 -35.47 11.24 40.82
CA ASP A 526 -36.01 10.00 41.37
C ASP A 526 -36.48 8.99 40.31
N GLU A 527 -36.70 9.40 39.05
CA GLU A 527 -37.20 8.52 37.98
C GLU A 527 -36.11 8.03 37.01
N ILE A 528 -35.04 8.83 36.83
CA ILE A 528 -33.94 8.49 35.90
C ILE A 528 -32.61 8.24 36.61
N GLY A 529 -32.53 8.52 37.92
CA GLY A 529 -31.30 8.53 38.71
C GLY A 529 -31.36 7.74 40.01
N GLY A 530 -30.76 8.29 41.06
CA GLY A 530 -30.83 7.77 42.42
C GLY A 530 -30.47 6.29 42.55
N THR A 531 -31.41 5.51 43.10
CA THR A 531 -31.18 4.09 43.41
C THR A 531 -31.06 3.19 42.18
N TYR A 532 -31.45 3.66 40.99
CA TYR A 532 -31.35 2.91 39.74
C TYR A 532 -29.93 2.88 39.16
N LEU A 533 -29.08 3.85 39.54
CA LEU A 533 -27.73 3.99 39.01
C LEU A 533 -26.72 3.12 39.73
N ASP A 534 -25.78 2.58 38.97
CA ASP A 534 -24.52 2.08 39.49
C ASP A 534 -23.52 3.25 39.54
N MET A 535 -23.47 3.90 40.71
CA MET A 535 -22.69 5.13 40.89
C MET A 535 -21.18 4.91 40.77
N ASP A 536 -20.69 3.71 41.07
CA ASP A 536 -19.26 3.39 40.99
C ASP A 536 -18.78 3.27 39.54
N GLU A 537 -19.68 2.96 38.61
CA GLU A 537 -19.38 2.86 37.19
C GLU A 537 -19.75 4.11 36.36
N CYS A 538 -20.42 5.11 36.96
CA CYS A 538 -20.75 6.37 36.31
C CYS A 538 -19.52 7.27 36.17
N LEU A 539 -19.29 7.87 34.99
CA LEU A 539 -18.07 8.65 34.72
C LEU A 539 -18.38 9.98 34.01
N VAL A 540 -17.79 11.07 34.52
CA VAL A 540 -17.79 12.39 33.86
C VAL A 540 -16.43 12.62 33.19
N LEU A 541 -16.34 12.34 31.90
CA LEU A 541 -15.08 12.41 31.14
C LEU A 541 -14.97 13.70 30.33
N HIS A 542 -14.91 14.84 31.03
CA HIS A 542 -14.90 16.17 30.40
C HIS A 542 -13.57 16.52 29.70
N ARG A 543 -12.47 15.84 30.03
CA ARG A 543 -11.15 16.04 29.40
C ARG A 543 -10.94 15.19 28.14
N ALA A 544 -11.90 14.35 27.80
CA ALA A 544 -11.80 13.50 26.63
C ALA A 544 -11.86 14.31 25.32
N ARG A 545 -11.27 13.80 24.23
CA ARG A 545 -11.30 14.41 22.89
C ARG A 545 -12.74 14.66 22.44
N VAL A 546 -13.62 13.70 22.70
CA VAL A 546 -15.07 13.91 22.66
C VAL A 546 -15.54 13.78 24.10
N PRO A 547 -15.87 14.89 24.78
CA PRO A 547 -16.34 14.85 26.16
C PRO A 547 -17.57 13.95 26.26
N ILE A 548 -17.58 13.06 27.25
CA ILE A 548 -18.63 12.04 27.38
C ILE A 548 -19.03 11.88 28.84
N LEU A 549 -20.33 11.69 29.06
CA LEU A 549 -20.91 11.33 30.34
C LEU A 549 -21.43 9.90 30.24
N VAL A 550 -20.83 8.99 31.00
CA VAL A 550 -21.21 7.58 31.06
C VAL A 550 -22.12 7.37 32.26
N ILE A 551 -23.38 7.02 32.02
CA ILE A 551 -24.39 6.72 33.04
C ILE A 551 -24.64 5.22 33.04
N LYS A 552 -24.38 4.55 34.17
CA LYS A 552 -24.56 3.11 34.33
C LYS A 552 -25.74 2.83 35.25
N TYR A 553 -26.59 1.90 34.85
CA TYR A 553 -27.77 1.46 35.57
C TYR A 553 -27.59 0.05 36.12
N LYS A 554 -28.14 -0.22 37.31
CA LYS A 554 -28.07 -1.53 37.98
C LYS A 554 -28.77 -2.66 37.21
N ASN A 555 -29.68 -2.33 36.30
CA ASN A 555 -30.32 -3.28 35.39
C ASN A 555 -29.41 -3.65 34.19
N GLY A 556 -28.19 -3.12 34.14
CA GLY A 556 -27.19 -3.36 33.11
C GLY A 556 -27.17 -2.31 32.00
N PHE A 557 -28.14 -1.40 31.91
CA PHE A 557 -28.16 -0.33 30.90
C PHE A 557 -27.04 0.69 31.09
N SER A 558 -26.55 1.22 29.98
CA SER A 558 -25.55 2.29 29.94
C SER A 558 -25.99 3.34 28.95
N VAL A 559 -25.89 4.61 29.33
CA VAL A 559 -26.15 5.75 28.45
C VAL A 559 -24.91 6.62 28.41
N ASP A 560 -24.34 6.73 27.23
CA ASP A 560 -23.12 7.47 26.93
C ASP A 560 -23.52 8.77 26.21
N ILE A 561 -23.58 9.87 26.96
CA ILE A 561 -23.97 11.21 26.46
C ILE A 561 -22.71 11.95 25.98
N GLN A 562 -22.57 12.07 24.67
CA GLN A 562 -21.48 12.78 24.01
C GLN A 562 -21.80 14.27 23.82
N PHE A 563 -20.82 15.12 24.11
CA PHE A 563 -20.89 16.56 23.88
C PHE A 563 -20.01 16.90 22.67
N SER A 564 -20.64 17.02 21.50
CA SER A 564 -19.94 17.25 20.24
C SER A 564 -19.50 18.71 20.06
N ASN A 565 -18.49 18.91 19.22
CA ASN A 565 -18.21 20.23 18.65
C ASN A 565 -19.23 20.56 17.54
N ASP A 566 -19.08 21.75 16.94
CA ASP A 566 -20.04 22.27 15.97
C ASP A 566 -20.15 21.48 14.66
N SER A 567 -19.22 20.54 14.40
CA SER A 567 -19.32 19.68 13.21
C SER A 567 -20.36 18.56 13.37
N TYR A 568 -20.74 18.24 14.61
CA TYR A 568 -21.66 17.14 14.96
C TYR A 568 -21.31 15.82 14.26
N GLN A 569 -20.00 15.51 14.22
CA GLN A 569 -19.46 14.37 13.47
C GLN A 569 -20.18 13.05 13.77
N ALA A 570 -20.50 12.75 15.04
CA ALA A 570 -21.17 11.51 15.43
C ALA A 570 -22.60 11.39 14.85
N ILE A 571 -23.35 12.50 14.80
CA ILE A 571 -24.70 12.56 14.21
C ILE A 571 -24.61 12.32 12.70
N ARG A 572 -23.69 13.00 12.01
CA ARG A 572 -23.49 12.85 10.56
C ARG A 572 -22.99 11.45 10.19
N ASN A 573 -22.07 10.89 10.97
CA ASN A 573 -21.58 9.52 10.81
C ASN A 573 -22.70 8.50 10.98
N THR A 574 -23.56 8.69 11.98
CA THR A 574 -24.74 7.84 12.18
C THR A 574 -25.64 7.90 10.94
N ASN A 575 -26.00 9.10 10.48
CA ASN A 575 -26.82 9.24 9.29
C ASN A 575 -26.20 8.60 8.03
N LEU A 576 -24.88 8.70 7.84
CA LEU A 576 -24.18 8.05 6.73
C LEU A 576 -24.30 6.52 6.79
N ILE A 577 -24.03 5.94 7.96
CA ILE A 577 -24.09 4.49 8.17
C ILE A 577 -25.53 3.97 8.00
N ARG A 578 -26.52 4.71 8.50
CA ARG A 578 -27.94 4.43 8.29
C ARG A 578 -28.30 4.33 6.81
N HIS A 579 -27.85 5.28 5.98
CA HIS A 579 -28.10 5.23 4.54
C HIS A 579 -27.34 4.10 3.84
N TYR A 580 -26.13 3.71 4.29
CA TYR A 580 -25.49 2.48 3.77
C TYR A 580 -26.28 1.22 4.12
N ALA A 581 -26.89 1.15 5.31
CA ALA A 581 -27.75 0.04 5.72
C ALA A 581 -29.00 -0.07 4.85
N MET A 582 -29.54 1.08 4.40
CA MET A 582 -30.67 1.17 3.48
C MET A 582 -30.28 0.85 2.03
N ALA A 583 -29.03 1.12 1.64
CA ALA A 583 -28.55 0.88 0.28
C ALA A 583 -28.55 -0.61 -0.09
N ASP A 584 -28.07 -1.46 0.82
CA ASP A 584 -27.96 -2.91 0.58
C ASP A 584 -27.87 -3.69 1.92
N GLY A 585 -28.74 -4.69 2.09
CA GLY A 585 -28.80 -5.50 3.31
C GLY A 585 -27.53 -6.32 3.61
N ARG A 586 -26.71 -6.60 2.59
CA ARG A 586 -25.44 -7.32 2.74
C ARG A 586 -24.42 -6.52 3.53
N PHE A 587 -24.51 -5.18 3.54
CA PHE A 587 -23.64 -4.34 4.37
C PHE A 587 -23.72 -4.71 5.85
N GLY A 588 -24.94 -4.87 6.36
CA GLY A 588 -25.17 -5.28 7.75
C GLY A 588 -24.65 -6.69 8.05
N ALA A 589 -24.83 -7.62 7.13
CA ALA A 589 -24.39 -9.01 7.29
C ALA A 589 -22.87 -9.11 7.39
N VAL A 590 -22.15 -8.49 6.44
CA VAL A 590 -20.68 -8.49 6.40
C VAL A 590 -20.09 -7.75 7.60
N TYR A 591 -20.69 -6.64 8.02
CA TYR A 591 -20.29 -5.93 9.23
C TYR A 591 -20.46 -6.79 10.50
N MET A 592 -21.62 -7.45 10.65
CA MET A 592 -21.88 -8.33 11.80
C MET A 592 -20.86 -9.46 11.87
N TRP A 593 -20.59 -10.10 10.73
CA TRP A 593 -19.57 -11.15 10.62
C TRP A 593 -18.19 -10.66 11.04
N LEU A 594 -17.69 -9.56 10.44
CA LEU A 594 -16.34 -9.05 10.69
C LEU A 594 -16.19 -8.54 12.13
N ARG A 595 -17.23 -7.88 12.67
CA ARG A 595 -17.28 -7.45 14.07
C ARG A 595 -17.15 -8.63 15.03
N THR A 596 -17.93 -9.69 14.78
CA THR A 596 -17.92 -10.89 15.64
C THR A 596 -16.56 -11.58 15.58
N LEU A 597 -15.97 -11.69 14.38
CA LEU A 597 -14.63 -12.25 14.20
C LEU A 597 -13.56 -11.42 14.92
N PHE A 598 -13.56 -10.09 14.79
CA PHE A 598 -12.60 -9.21 15.46
C PHE A 598 -12.75 -9.24 16.99
N ARG A 599 -13.98 -9.40 17.50
CA ARG A 599 -14.24 -9.65 18.91
C ARG A 599 -13.66 -11.00 19.35
N SER A 600 -13.89 -12.07 18.58
CA SER A 600 -13.34 -13.40 18.86
C SER A 600 -11.82 -13.40 18.87
N LEU A 601 -11.16 -12.61 18.02
CA LEU A 601 -9.70 -12.42 18.00
C LEU A 601 -9.18 -11.51 19.13
N GLY A 602 -10.07 -10.79 19.82
CA GLY A 602 -9.74 -9.91 20.94
C GLY A 602 -9.13 -8.57 20.55
N ILE A 603 -9.37 -8.10 19.31
CA ILE A 603 -8.82 -6.82 18.79
C ILE A 603 -9.84 -5.66 18.84
N MET A 604 -11.08 -5.92 19.26
CA MET A 604 -12.10 -4.90 19.56
C MET A 604 -11.91 -4.29 20.96
N ARG A 605 -10.91 -3.41 21.12
CA ARG A 605 -10.61 -2.73 22.40
C ARG A 605 -10.42 -1.24 22.19
N SER A 606 -11.51 -0.53 21.88
CA SER A 606 -11.50 0.90 21.59
C SER A 606 -10.86 1.75 22.70
N LYS A 607 -11.12 1.43 23.98
CA LYS A 607 -10.53 2.10 25.15
C LYS A 607 -9.00 1.96 25.23
N GLU A 608 -8.45 0.89 24.65
CA GLU A 608 -6.99 0.65 24.55
C GLU A 608 -6.39 1.22 23.25
N GLY A 609 -7.22 1.84 22.39
CA GLY A 609 -6.78 2.43 21.13
C GLY A 609 -6.78 1.47 19.93
N LEU A 610 -7.40 0.29 20.05
CA LEU A 610 -7.61 -0.65 18.95
C LEU A 610 -8.96 -0.39 18.25
N PHE A 611 -9.62 -1.43 17.74
CA PHE A 611 -10.82 -1.26 16.92
C PHE A 611 -12.09 -0.98 17.74
N SER A 612 -12.91 -0.07 17.22
CA SER A 612 -14.31 0.15 17.63
C SER A 612 -15.25 -0.32 16.53
N SER A 613 -16.54 -0.45 16.84
CA SER A 613 -17.59 -0.77 15.87
C SER A 613 -17.55 0.16 14.63
N TYR A 614 -17.31 1.45 14.84
CA TYR A 614 -17.25 2.42 13.74
C TYR A 614 -16.07 2.20 12.80
N HIS A 615 -14.91 1.76 13.31
CA HIS A 615 -13.77 1.40 12.46
C HIS A 615 -14.12 0.24 11.53
N ILE A 616 -14.84 -0.76 12.02
CA ILE A 616 -15.26 -1.93 11.24
C ILE A 616 -16.29 -1.51 10.19
N LEU A 617 -17.27 -0.67 10.56
CA LEU A 617 -18.22 -0.09 9.61
C LEU A 617 -17.51 0.63 8.46
N CYS A 618 -16.46 1.41 8.76
CA CYS A 618 -15.65 2.10 7.75
C CYS A 618 -14.95 1.12 6.79
N LEU A 619 -14.34 0.06 7.32
CA LEU A 619 -13.65 -0.95 6.53
C LEU A 619 -14.60 -1.70 5.59
N VAL A 620 -15.78 -2.07 6.09
CA VAL A 620 -16.79 -2.78 5.30
C VAL A 620 -17.39 -1.86 4.24
N ALA A 621 -17.77 -0.63 4.61
CA ALA A 621 -18.33 0.34 3.68
C ALA A 621 -17.35 0.63 2.54
N HIS A 622 -16.08 0.91 2.86
CA HIS A 622 -15.03 1.12 1.85
C HIS A 622 -14.87 -0.08 0.91
N PHE A 623 -14.79 -1.30 1.44
CA PHE A 623 -14.66 -2.51 0.62
C PHE A 623 -15.84 -2.66 -0.34
N LEU A 624 -17.07 -2.49 0.16
CA LEU A 624 -18.28 -2.64 -0.65
C LEU A 624 -18.49 -1.50 -1.67
N GLN A 625 -17.82 -0.36 -1.49
CA GLN A 625 -17.77 0.75 -2.46
C GLN A 625 -16.69 0.60 -3.51
N CYS A 626 -15.66 -0.22 -3.26
CA CYS A 626 -14.49 -0.28 -4.10
C CYS A 626 -14.80 -0.90 -5.47
N THR A 627 -14.46 -0.18 -6.52
CA THR A 627 -14.42 -0.68 -7.91
C THR A 627 -13.03 -1.21 -8.30
N SER A 628 -12.05 -1.10 -7.39
CA SER A 628 -10.66 -1.45 -7.63
C SER A 628 -10.43 -2.97 -7.56
N GLY A 629 -10.72 -3.70 -8.65
CA GLY A 629 -10.27 -5.08 -8.95
C GLY A 629 -10.74 -6.20 -8.00
N ALA A 630 -11.16 -5.88 -6.78
CA ALA A 630 -11.61 -6.79 -5.75
C ALA A 630 -13.12 -6.96 -5.72
N LEU A 631 -13.87 -6.16 -6.48
CA LEU A 631 -15.28 -6.34 -6.83
C LEU A 631 -15.40 -6.01 -8.32
N SER A 632 -16.06 -6.87 -9.09
CA SER A 632 -16.37 -6.59 -10.50
C SER A 632 -17.36 -5.43 -10.61
N LYS A 633 -18.28 -5.34 -9.64
CA LYS A 633 -19.25 -4.25 -9.48
C LYS A 633 -19.38 -3.89 -7.99
N PRO A 634 -19.51 -2.59 -7.64
CA PRO A 634 -19.66 -2.18 -6.26
C PRO A 634 -21.01 -2.64 -5.70
N VAL A 635 -21.06 -2.93 -4.39
CA VAL A 635 -22.29 -3.27 -3.67
C VAL A 635 -22.96 -2.02 -3.10
N LEU A 636 -22.14 -1.06 -2.66
CA LEU A 636 -22.60 0.21 -2.10
C LEU A 636 -22.19 1.39 -3.00
N PRO A 637 -23.01 2.45 -3.08
CA PRO A 637 -22.62 3.67 -3.75
C PRO A 637 -21.63 4.46 -2.89
N VAL A 638 -20.86 5.35 -3.51
CA VAL A 638 -20.17 6.42 -2.78
C VAL A 638 -21.19 7.51 -2.45
N LEU A 639 -21.93 7.34 -1.34
CA LEU A 639 -23.09 8.17 -0.97
C LEU A 639 -22.79 9.66 -0.91
N THR A 640 -21.58 10.05 -0.50
CA THR A 640 -21.19 11.47 -0.45
C THR A 640 -21.11 12.14 -1.83
N ARG A 641 -21.09 11.36 -2.91
CA ARG A 641 -21.09 11.84 -4.29
C ARG A 641 -22.46 11.66 -4.95
N SER A 642 -23.04 10.46 -4.85
CA SER A 642 -24.32 10.16 -5.50
C SER A 642 -25.54 10.67 -4.73
N HIS A 643 -25.46 10.75 -3.41
CA HIS A 643 -26.58 11.12 -2.52
C HIS A 643 -26.17 12.22 -1.54
N ALA A 644 -25.45 13.24 -2.04
CA ALA A 644 -25.00 14.37 -1.22
C ALA A 644 -26.17 15.15 -0.58
N HIS A 645 -27.38 15.06 -1.13
CA HIS A 645 -28.60 15.65 -0.57
C HIS A 645 -29.08 14.97 0.73
N LEU A 646 -28.59 13.74 1.02
CA LEU A 646 -28.87 12.96 2.23
C LEU A 646 -27.69 12.96 3.23
N VAL A 647 -26.45 12.94 2.73
CA VAL A 647 -25.24 12.75 3.58
C VAL A 647 -24.14 13.78 3.34
N GLY A 648 -24.40 14.87 2.62
CA GLY A 648 -23.41 15.91 2.35
C GLY A 648 -22.91 16.60 3.63
N GLN A 649 -21.63 16.97 3.64
CA GLN A 649 -21.04 17.72 4.76
C GLN A 649 -21.72 19.09 4.96
N GLU A 650 -22.16 19.71 3.86
CA GLU A 650 -22.83 21.02 3.84
C GLU A 650 -24.32 20.98 4.26
N LEU A 651 -24.89 19.78 4.51
CA LEU A 651 -26.28 19.68 4.95
C LEU A 651 -26.46 20.31 6.33
N ALA A 652 -27.51 21.13 6.48
CA ALA A 652 -27.94 21.65 7.77
C ALA A 652 -28.17 20.50 8.77
N ILE A 653 -27.60 20.62 9.97
CA ILE A 653 -27.60 19.53 10.95
C ILE A 653 -29.01 19.19 11.43
N GLU A 654 -29.91 20.17 11.45
CA GLU A 654 -31.33 20.01 11.78
C GLU A 654 -32.03 19.08 10.79
N LYS A 655 -31.69 19.19 9.50
CA LYS A 655 -32.21 18.28 8.47
C LYS A 655 -31.71 16.86 8.72
N VAL A 656 -30.46 16.70 9.11
CA VAL A 656 -29.87 15.39 9.46
C VAL A 656 -30.57 14.78 10.68
N ILE A 657 -30.83 15.57 11.72
CA ILE A 657 -31.55 15.12 12.91
C ILE A 657 -32.98 14.71 12.56
N LYS A 658 -33.68 15.50 11.73
CA LYS A 658 -35.03 15.15 11.26
C LYS A 658 -35.05 13.79 10.54
N MET A 659 -34.06 13.51 9.69
CA MET A 659 -33.92 12.20 9.03
C MET A 659 -33.65 11.07 10.03
N LEU A 660 -32.92 11.33 11.12
CA LEU A 660 -32.67 10.35 12.17
C LEU A 660 -33.91 10.07 13.04
N ASP A 661 -34.75 11.08 13.26
CA ASP A 661 -36.01 10.96 14.01
C ASP A 661 -37.05 10.11 13.25
N GLU A 662 -36.99 10.09 11.92
CA GLU A 662 -37.85 9.23 11.10
C GLU A 662 -37.45 7.74 11.26
N PRO A 663 -38.39 6.78 11.19
CA PRO A 663 -38.06 5.36 11.21
C PRO A 663 -37.33 4.93 9.93
N ILE A 664 -36.47 3.91 10.01
CA ILE A 664 -35.87 3.31 8.80
C ILE A 664 -36.96 2.57 8.04
N GLN A 665 -37.42 3.15 6.92
CA GLN A 665 -38.26 2.41 5.97
C GLN A 665 -37.38 1.34 5.30
N GLN A 666 -37.87 0.09 5.20
CA GLN A 666 -37.17 -1.01 4.53
C GLN A 666 -37.22 -0.87 3.00
N CYS A 667 -36.88 0.31 2.49
CA CYS A 667 -36.82 0.60 1.07
C CYS A 667 -35.36 0.77 0.67
N THR A 668 -34.98 0.18 -0.45
CA THR A 668 -33.74 0.54 -1.15
C THR A 668 -33.74 2.04 -1.38
N LEU A 669 -32.59 2.69 -1.15
CA LEU A 669 -32.37 4.10 -1.53
C LEU A 669 -32.95 4.37 -2.92
N GLU A 670 -33.75 5.42 -3.03
CA GLU A 670 -34.23 5.89 -4.34
C GLU A 670 -33.04 6.07 -5.28
N ASP A 671 -33.16 5.57 -6.52
CA ASP A 671 -32.13 5.62 -7.56
C ASP A 671 -30.84 4.82 -7.30
N TRP A 672 -30.83 3.87 -6.34
CA TRP A 672 -29.72 2.90 -6.21
C TRP A 672 -30.18 1.45 -6.26
N HIS A 673 -29.55 0.67 -7.14
CA HIS A 673 -29.64 -0.78 -7.14
C HIS A 673 -28.24 -1.38 -7.33
N SER A 674 -27.89 -2.34 -6.48
CA SER A 674 -26.61 -3.04 -6.58
C SER A 674 -26.66 -4.06 -7.72
N GLU A 675 -25.84 -3.87 -8.75
CA GLU A 675 -25.66 -4.84 -9.82
C GLU A 675 -24.77 -6.04 -9.42
N ASN A 676 -24.23 -6.04 -8.20
CA ASN A 676 -23.39 -7.11 -7.69
C ASN A 676 -24.26 -8.29 -7.20
N SER A 677 -23.99 -9.49 -7.69
CA SER A 677 -24.74 -10.72 -7.37
C SER A 677 -24.12 -11.60 -6.27
N MET A 678 -23.01 -11.17 -5.65
CA MET A 678 -22.33 -11.98 -4.64
C MET A 678 -23.15 -12.04 -3.34
N SER A 679 -23.17 -13.20 -2.69
CA SER A 679 -23.85 -13.36 -1.40
C SER A 679 -23.10 -12.63 -0.26
N ALA A 680 -23.74 -12.46 0.90
CA ALA A 680 -23.08 -11.85 2.05
C ALA A 680 -21.89 -12.71 2.54
N GLY A 681 -22.05 -14.03 2.52
CA GLY A 681 -20.97 -14.98 2.81
C GLY A 681 -19.79 -14.81 1.85
N GLU A 682 -20.04 -14.70 0.55
CA GLU A 682 -18.98 -14.47 -0.45
C GLU A 682 -18.25 -13.14 -0.24
N LEU A 683 -19.00 -12.07 0.01
CA LEU A 683 -18.45 -10.74 0.28
C LEU A 683 -17.60 -10.72 1.56
N ALA A 684 -17.99 -11.47 2.60
CA ALA A 684 -17.23 -11.59 3.84
C ALA A 684 -15.84 -12.21 3.62
N ILE A 685 -15.75 -13.33 2.89
CA ILE A 685 -14.46 -13.97 2.56
C ILE A 685 -13.63 -13.06 1.66
N ARG A 686 -14.26 -12.44 0.66
CA ARG A 686 -13.57 -11.56 -0.29
C ARG A 686 -13.07 -10.26 0.34
N LEU A 687 -13.70 -9.79 1.41
CA LEU A 687 -13.21 -8.68 2.22
C LEU A 687 -11.86 -9.01 2.85
N ILE A 688 -11.69 -10.23 3.39
CA ILE A 688 -10.42 -10.67 3.96
C ILE A 688 -9.35 -10.78 2.87
N ASP A 689 -9.67 -11.41 1.73
CA ASP A 689 -8.77 -11.50 0.57
C ASP A 689 -8.33 -10.10 0.09
N TYR A 690 -9.27 -9.15 0.03
CA TYR A 690 -8.99 -7.76 -0.34
C TYR A 690 -7.95 -7.13 0.59
N TYR A 691 -8.21 -7.10 1.90
CA TYR A 691 -7.31 -6.45 2.85
C TYR A 691 -6.00 -7.21 3.06
N ALA A 692 -5.95 -8.53 2.84
CA ALA A 692 -4.71 -9.32 2.89
C ALA A 692 -3.74 -8.98 1.74
N ASN A 693 -4.27 -8.45 0.64
CA ASN A 693 -3.50 -8.09 -0.56
C ASN A 693 -3.18 -6.59 -0.65
N ILE A 694 -3.53 -5.79 0.35
CA ILE A 694 -3.25 -4.35 0.39
C ILE A 694 -2.15 -4.04 1.40
N ASP A 695 -1.22 -3.19 0.99
CA ASP A 695 -0.30 -2.53 1.93
C ASP A 695 -1.02 -1.36 2.63
N ILE A 696 -1.66 -1.65 3.76
CA ILE A 696 -2.37 -0.66 4.59
C ILE A 696 -1.43 0.37 5.25
N PHE A 697 -0.11 0.11 5.22
CA PHE A 697 0.89 1.04 5.74
C PHE A 697 1.29 2.08 4.69
N ARG A 698 1.13 1.79 3.40
CA ARG A 698 1.36 2.73 2.29
C ARG A 698 0.08 3.38 1.73
N CYS A 699 -1.08 2.84 2.08
CA CYS A 699 -2.39 3.32 1.61
C CYS A 699 -3.25 3.89 2.74
N ALA A 700 -4.03 4.93 2.43
CA ALA A 700 -5.08 5.47 3.26
C ALA A 700 -6.45 5.10 2.65
N ILE A 701 -7.39 4.72 3.51
CA ILE A 701 -8.76 4.36 3.17
C ILE A 701 -9.61 5.64 3.20
N SER A 702 -10.34 5.93 2.13
CA SER A 702 -11.15 7.14 2.01
C SER A 702 -12.60 6.83 1.63
N LEU A 703 -13.51 6.91 2.60
CA LEU A 703 -14.95 6.68 2.37
C LEU A 703 -15.57 7.71 1.41
N GLN A 704 -15.13 8.97 1.45
CA GLN A 704 -15.64 10.03 0.57
C GLN A 704 -15.36 9.77 -0.92
N LYS A 705 -14.32 8.95 -1.20
CA LYS A 705 -13.85 8.66 -2.55
C LYS A 705 -14.15 7.23 -2.99
N GLY A 706 -14.36 6.31 -2.05
CA GLY A 706 -14.47 4.88 -2.32
C GLY A 706 -13.17 4.27 -2.85
N THR A 707 -12.01 4.87 -2.53
CA THR A 707 -10.71 4.47 -3.08
C THR A 707 -9.60 4.43 -2.03
N LEU A 708 -8.55 3.66 -2.31
CA LEU A 708 -7.29 3.70 -1.58
C LEU A 708 -6.43 4.85 -2.12
N GLU A 709 -5.90 5.68 -1.24
CA GLU A 709 -5.00 6.78 -1.59
C GLU A 709 -3.59 6.51 -1.07
N ARG A 710 -2.56 6.78 -1.88
CA ARG A 710 -1.18 6.66 -1.40
C ARG A 710 -0.90 7.68 -0.30
N LYS A 711 -0.31 7.26 0.82
CA LYS A 711 0.06 8.17 1.91
C LYS A 711 1.12 9.16 1.44
N LYS A 712 0.91 10.44 1.77
CA LYS A 712 1.79 11.55 1.39
C LYS A 712 3.10 11.62 2.20
N GLN A 713 3.22 10.88 3.31
CA GLN A 713 4.42 10.81 4.15
C GLN A 713 4.74 9.35 4.53
N PRO A 714 5.94 8.83 4.23
CA PRO A 714 6.39 7.51 4.70
C PRO A 714 6.73 7.44 6.21
N SER A 715 6.91 8.58 6.88
CA SER A 715 7.40 8.65 8.27
C SER A 715 6.39 8.20 9.33
N SER A 716 5.11 8.04 8.98
CA SER A 716 4.08 7.44 9.86
C SER A 716 3.97 5.92 9.64
N ALA A 717 5.12 5.25 9.54
CA ALA A 717 5.29 3.97 8.84
C ALA A 717 4.34 2.82 9.25
N ASN A 718 3.67 2.86 10.41
CA ASN A 718 2.81 1.76 10.87
C ASN A 718 1.35 2.17 11.17
N TRP A 719 0.89 3.34 10.71
CA TRP A 719 -0.45 3.81 11.09
C TRP A 719 -1.51 3.41 10.06
N LEU A 720 -2.49 2.58 10.40
CA LEU A 720 -3.69 2.42 9.59
C LEU A 720 -4.42 3.76 9.47
N GLN A 721 -4.65 4.22 8.24
CA GLN A 721 -5.32 5.50 7.98
C GLN A 721 -6.68 5.25 7.34
N ILE A 722 -7.73 5.68 8.03
CA ILE A 722 -9.12 5.66 7.59
C ILE A 722 -9.65 7.09 7.73
N PHE A 723 -10.16 7.64 6.64
CA PHE A 723 -10.76 8.97 6.60
C PHE A 723 -12.26 8.86 6.32
N ASP A 724 -13.06 9.31 7.28
CA ASP A 724 -14.49 9.53 7.08
C ASP A 724 -14.75 10.87 6.37
N PRO A 725 -15.96 11.10 5.85
CA PRO A 725 -16.26 12.31 5.07
C PRO A 725 -16.37 13.61 5.86
N TYR A 726 -16.47 13.56 7.20
CA TYR A 726 -16.83 14.72 8.02
C TYR A 726 -15.68 15.21 8.90
N SER A 727 -14.51 14.55 8.83
CA SER A 727 -13.30 14.95 9.53
C SER A 727 -12.05 14.79 8.67
N LYS A 728 -11.15 15.76 8.80
CA LYS A 728 -9.80 15.67 8.21
C LYS A 728 -8.85 14.79 9.04
N ALA A 729 -9.27 14.39 10.23
CA ALA A 729 -8.47 13.55 11.12
C ALA A 729 -8.59 12.06 10.73
N ASN A 730 -7.53 11.31 10.99
CA ASN A 730 -7.58 9.85 10.91
C ASN A 730 -8.56 9.31 11.97
N VAL A 731 -9.44 8.39 11.57
CA VAL A 731 -10.35 7.72 12.49
C VAL A 731 -9.57 6.82 13.44
N CYS A 732 -8.60 6.06 12.93
CA CYS A 732 -7.69 5.27 13.76
C CYS A 732 -6.67 6.19 14.42
N ASN A 733 -6.69 6.37 15.74
CA ASN A 733 -5.81 7.35 16.39
C ASN A 733 -4.48 6.78 16.95
N ARG A 734 -4.19 5.49 16.77
CA ARG A 734 -3.04 4.80 17.36
C ARG A 734 -2.32 3.89 16.35
N ARG A 735 -0.99 3.78 16.50
CA ARG A 735 -0.13 2.93 15.67
C ARG A 735 -0.48 1.45 15.82
N ASP A 736 -0.77 1.02 17.05
CA ASP A 736 -1.05 -0.37 17.41
C ASP A 736 -2.23 -0.98 16.63
N ALA A 737 -3.19 -0.14 16.20
CA ALA A 737 -4.34 -0.58 15.42
C ALA A 737 -3.93 -1.10 14.03
N GLY A 738 -2.92 -0.52 13.38
CA GLY A 738 -2.46 -0.99 12.06
C GLY A 738 -1.81 -2.36 12.12
N ASP A 739 -0.91 -2.56 13.08
CA ASP A 739 -0.23 -3.84 13.29
C ASP A 739 -1.23 -4.93 13.70
N ALA A 740 -2.15 -4.62 14.62
CA ALA A 740 -3.20 -5.55 15.04
C ALA A 740 -4.11 -5.96 13.87
N PHE A 741 -4.46 -5.00 13.01
CA PHE A 741 -5.26 -5.26 11.81
C PHE A 741 -4.55 -6.19 10.83
N GLN A 742 -3.34 -5.83 10.41
CA GLN A 742 -2.60 -6.60 9.41
C GLN A 742 -2.39 -8.05 9.87
N ARG A 743 -1.97 -8.24 11.13
CA ARG A 743 -1.79 -9.59 11.70
C ARG A 743 -3.08 -10.38 11.78
N ALA A 744 -4.19 -9.74 12.17
CA ALA A 744 -5.49 -10.39 12.21
C ALA A 744 -5.92 -10.82 10.80
N ILE A 745 -5.82 -9.93 9.82
CA ILE A 745 -6.17 -10.23 8.41
C ILE A 745 -5.30 -11.37 7.86
N ASP A 746 -3.98 -11.32 8.05
CA ASP A 746 -3.07 -12.39 7.60
C ASP A 746 -3.39 -13.74 8.25
N PHE A 747 -3.69 -13.73 9.56
CA PHE A 747 -4.08 -14.94 10.28
C PHE A 747 -5.41 -15.51 9.77
N ILE A 748 -6.45 -14.67 9.66
CA ILE A 748 -7.77 -15.08 9.19
C ILE A 748 -7.63 -15.66 7.79
N PHE A 749 -6.93 -14.96 6.90
CA PHE A 749 -6.73 -15.38 5.52
C PHE A 749 -6.03 -16.74 5.45
N HIS A 750 -4.97 -16.95 6.23
CA HIS A 750 -4.28 -18.24 6.32
C HIS A 750 -5.18 -19.38 6.83
N LYS A 751 -6.11 -19.10 7.73
CA LYS A 751 -7.09 -20.09 8.20
C LYS A 751 -8.13 -20.42 7.14
N MET A 752 -8.66 -19.41 6.46
CA MET A 752 -9.62 -19.58 5.36
C MET A 752 -9.07 -20.44 4.21
N GLN A 753 -7.77 -20.30 3.91
CA GLN A 753 -7.08 -21.14 2.92
C GLN A 753 -7.08 -22.63 3.25
N LYS A 754 -7.26 -23.00 4.53
CA LYS A 754 -7.33 -24.38 5.01
C LYS A 754 -8.78 -24.83 5.24
N GLY A 755 -9.76 -24.06 4.79
CA GLY A 755 -11.19 -24.34 5.01
C GLY A 755 -11.67 -24.04 6.43
N LEU A 756 -10.86 -23.36 7.24
CA LEU A 756 -11.19 -22.96 8.61
C LEU A 756 -11.75 -21.54 8.62
N MET A 757 -12.50 -21.16 9.66
CA MET A 757 -13.16 -19.85 9.77
C MET A 757 -14.20 -19.51 8.67
N LEU A 758 -14.48 -20.41 7.73
CA LEU A 758 -15.43 -20.18 6.64
C LEU A 758 -16.89 -20.34 7.11
N ASP A 759 -17.18 -21.35 7.93
CA ASP A 759 -18.53 -21.75 8.38
C ASP A 759 -18.66 -21.75 9.92
N SER A 760 -17.66 -21.21 10.61
CA SER A 760 -17.56 -21.23 12.08
C SER A 760 -18.28 -20.07 12.79
N PHE A 761 -18.91 -19.16 12.03
CA PHE A 761 -19.65 -18.04 12.61
C PHE A 761 -20.83 -18.57 13.45
N PRO A 762 -21.11 -18.01 14.64
CA PRO A 762 -20.46 -16.85 15.27
C PRO A 762 -19.29 -17.19 16.22
N TRP A 763 -18.90 -18.46 16.34
CA TRP A 763 -18.04 -18.94 17.44
C TRP A 763 -16.53 -18.76 17.18
N PHE A 764 -16.07 -19.01 15.95
CA PHE A 764 -14.65 -18.88 15.55
C PHE A 764 -13.66 -19.51 16.56
N PRO A 765 -13.75 -20.82 16.85
CA PRO A 765 -12.90 -21.48 17.86
C PRO A 765 -11.39 -21.30 17.59
N GLU A 766 -10.99 -21.19 16.33
CA GLU A 766 -9.62 -21.00 15.87
C GLU A 766 -9.03 -19.65 16.33
N ALA A 767 -9.86 -18.69 16.74
CA ALA A 767 -9.40 -17.43 17.32
C ALA A 767 -8.61 -17.62 18.62
N SER A 768 -8.79 -18.75 19.31
CA SER A 768 -7.98 -19.12 20.48
C SER A 768 -6.50 -19.28 20.14
N GLU A 769 -6.18 -19.82 18.96
CA GLU A 769 -4.80 -19.95 18.48
C GLU A 769 -4.16 -18.58 18.23
N PHE A 770 -4.91 -17.63 17.66
CA PHE A 770 -4.45 -16.26 17.50
C PHE A 770 -4.14 -15.61 18.85
N LYS A 771 -4.94 -15.90 19.87
CA LYS A 771 -4.71 -15.39 21.23
C LYS A 771 -3.48 -16.03 21.88
N LEU A 772 -3.26 -17.34 21.70
CA LEU A 772 -2.15 -18.11 22.27
C LEU A 772 -0.80 -17.79 21.62
N LYS A 773 -0.74 -17.65 20.28
CA LYS A 773 0.47 -17.24 19.55
C LYS A 773 0.92 -15.80 19.88
N GLY A 774 0.13 -15.06 20.65
CA GLY A 774 0.34 -13.66 21.02
C GLY A 774 1.29 -13.42 22.20
N GLU A 775 2.25 -14.31 22.50
CA GLU A 775 3.30 -14.07 23.51
C GLU A 775 4.25 -12.92 23.14
N TRP A 776 4.17 -12.39 21.92
CA TRP A 776 4.95 -11.24 21.50
C TRP A 776 4.04 -10.14 21.01
N THR A 777 3.76 -9.15 21.87
CA THR A 777 3.51 -7.75 21.45
C THR A 777 3.31 -6.79 22.64
N LYS A 778 3.96 -5.63 22.54
CA LYS A 778 3.88 -4.51 23.49
C LYS A 778 2.45 -3.96 23.72
N TRP A 779 1.48 -4.26 22.84
CA TRP A 779 0.11 -3.73 22.92
C TRP A 779 -0.80 -4.43 23.94
N ARG A 780 -0.49 -5.64 24.42
CA ARG A 780 -1.24 -6.31 25.50
C ARG A 780 -0.79 -5.95 26.92
N PHE A 781 0.46 -5.48 27.10
CA PHE A 781 1.10 -5.30 28.41
C PHE A 781 1.06 -3.87 28.97
N LEU A 782 0.08 -3.04 28.59
CA LEU A 782 -0.20 -1.77 29.28
C LEU A 782 -1.21 -1.95 30.43
N LYS A 783 -1.08 -3.04 31.20
CA LYS A 783 -1.60 -3.14 32.56
C LYS A 783 -0.44 -3.46 33.49
N GLY A 784 -0.06 -2.49 34.34
CA GLY A 784 0.54 -2.82 35.64
C GLY A 784 2.00 -2.47 35.91
N LYS A 785 2.57 -1.36 35.43
CA LYS A 785 3.70 -0.70 36.11
C LYS A 785 3.62 0.83 36.00
N ARG A 786 2.84 1.45 36.91
CA ARG A 786 3.14 2.82 37.36
C ARG A 786 4.40 2.74 38.23
N THR A 787 5.55 3.04 37.67
CA THR A 787 6.74 3.35 38.48
C THR A 787 6.71 4.84 38.81
N LYS A 788 6.89 5.19 40.09
CA LYS A 788 6.92 6.54 40.69
C LYS A 788 7.88 7.58 40.05
N LYS A 789 8.46 7.31 38.87
CA LYS A 789 9.44 8.19 38.22
C LYS A 789 8.83 9.15 37.18
N ASP A 790 7.60 8.90 36.72
CA ASP A 790 6.92 9.74 35.71
C ASP A 790 6.10 10.90 36.32
N GLU A 791 6.08 11.06 37.65
CA GLU A 791 5.44 12.22 38.32
C GLU A 791 6.31 13.49 38.32
N SER A 792 7.53 13.45 37.76
CA SER A 792 8.46 14.59 37.80
C SER A 792 8.57 15.40 36.50
N ASN A 793 7.99 14.94 35.38
CA ASN A 793 7.94 15.71 34.13
C ASN A 793 6.48 16.01 33.78
N GLY A 794 6.08 17.27 33.94
CA GLY A 794 4.71 17.79 33.84
C GLY A 794 4.05 17.72 32.45
N GLU A 795 3.87 16.52 31.90
CA GLU A 795 3.02 16.25 30.73
C GLU A 795 1.86 15.30 31.08
N SER A 796 1.13 15.56 32.17
CA SER A 796 -0.12 14.86 32.47
C SER A 796 -1.32 15.69 32.01
N GLY A 797 -1.73 15.51 30.74
CA GLY A 797 -2.93 16.20 30.23
C GLY A 797 -3.44 15.83 28.84
N ARG A 798 -2.98 14.73 28.23
CA ARG A 798 -3.43 14.31 26.88
C ARG A 798 -3.82 12.83 26.80
N PHE A 799 -4.70 12.39 27.68
CA PHE A 799 -5.36 11.09 27.52
C PHE A 799 -6.78 11.22 28.05
N PHE A 800 -7.72 11.48 27.14
CA PHE A 800 -8.89 10.65 26.80
C PHE A 800 -9.52 11.25 25.54
#